data_AF-A0A1F7J941-F1
#
_entry.id   AF-A0A1F7J941-F1
#
_cell.length_a   1.000
_cell.length_b   1.000
_cell.length_c   1.000
_cell.angle_alpha   90.00
_cell.angle_beta   90.00
_cell.angle_gamma   90.00
#
_symmetry.space_group_name_H-M   'P 1'
#
loop_
_entity.id
_entity.type
_entity.pdbx_description
1 polymer ?
#
loop_
_entity_poly.entity_id
_entity_poly.type
_entity_poly.pdbx_seq_one_letter_code
_entity_poly.pdbx_strand_id
1 'polypeptide(L)'
;MMSMRRLFLYAIILAAAGFFVHTSSAQVPTSVPTPINTQTPECNQVAWSCAKVQDLDEDLDRLPHRIQLTQSGLPGSDPSGLPTNFYVACGTETDQGFLLTTGNSSIDEKLCLGKNTYRSLQDRYGYALNLINTTNPFTAPNGNIDIIVKPQNDGDPRHHMCMIGWEIPVTTTGSGESDDADTNEATEKSYGLEYTSFTFAEGAAQCTTVYSDPFGRTYNKQLKPVPGAKVNLFDYDLKSMIKLPGVPNPVTTEETGIFNFNVPAGRYYLNSNLTNSVADIHPNYTLAYTAPYAYGELIDEKTGQVEQRDIPVNGGATPVLKLMGYSHVRAGDYIHIQGIASWPLTLIDLMQGNKSIAQQQSDKFGNFTFRLDPSSIDSAQQITLKLTEVDLTVNPKVPAAQAKTVSKAFDPIPSYLEGYAYDASGKLQPFATVRVRMQISDSIYFETKADKDAFFTVAPRNLPILPYYLEIIPANVLPGTGGAGTGGTGVTGAPAPTGTGTATGTTAAAKVSVIEFAQKNQEYHQTQVIDIMSGTKNGKKVDPTAVADSANAVFGKSGAQKAKEAVKKGFETAAAEASQARAQQSYVTLLILVALLIFLGSLVVVFLKKRAAKGAALPLEGSKDVYTREEPVSKPQGE
;
A
#
# COMPACT_ATOMS: atom_id res chain seq x y z
N MET A 1 50.92 -37.70 29.26
CA MET A 1 50.09 -38.45 30.24
C MET A 1 48.89 -37.57 30.57
N MET A 2 47.66 -38.10 30.38
CA MET A 2 46.35 -37.40 30.42
C MET A 2 46.20 -36.31 29.34
N SER A 3 45.13 -36.19 28.57
CA SER A 3 43.74 -36.60 28.74
C SER A 3 43.11 -36.83 27.37
N MET A 4 42.74 -38.07 27.08
CA MET A 4 41.98 -38.48 25.89
C MET A 4 40.71 -39.17 26.41
N ARG A 5 39.75 -38.36 26.87
CA ARG A 5 38.41 -38.79 27.30
C ARG A 5 37.43 -37.65 27.06
N ARG A 6 36.87 -37.56 25.84
CA ARG A 6 35.62 -36.84 25.52
C ARG A 6 35.19 -37.02 24.04
N LEU A 7 35.39 -38.21 23.48
CA LEU A 7 34.93 -38.54 22.12
C LEU A 7 34.02 -39.78 22.05
N PHE A 8 33.44 -40.18 23.18
CA PHE A 8 32.71 -41.45 23.30
C PHE A 8 31.22 -41.31 23.66
N LEU A 9 30.61 -40.13 23.44
CA LEU A 9 29.21 -39.87 23.82
C LEU A 9 28.23 -39.55 22.68
N TYR A 10 28.64 -39.63 21.41
CA TYR A 10 27.76 -39.31 20.26
C TYR A 10 27.42 -40.51 19.34
N ALA A 11 27.79 -41.74 19.73
CA ALA A 11 27.59 -42.94 18.91
C ALA A 11 26.46 -43.88 19.39
N ILE A 12 25.62 -43.48 20.36
CA ILE A 12 24.66 -44.39 21.03
C ILE A 12 23.17 -43.97 20.90
N ILE A 13 22.82 -42.97 20.05
CA ILE A 13 21.41 -42.53 19.85
C ILE A 13 20.92 -42.74 18.40
N LEU A 14 21.61 -43.57 17.61
CA LEU A 14 21.23 -43.89 16.21
C LEU A 14 20.93 -45.38 15.97
N ALA A 15 20.50 -46.10 17.02
CA ALA A 15 20.23 -47.54 16.97
C ALA A 15 18.91 -47.94 17.66
N ALA A 16 17.82 -47.21 17.39
CA ALA A 16 16.47 -47.56 17.84
C ALA A 16 15.40 -47.17 16.81
N ALA A 17 15.46 -47.76 15.61
CA ALA A 17 14.33 -47.84 14.68
C ALA A 17 14.66 -48.87 13.57
N GLY A 18 14.59 -50.15 13.90
CA GLY A 18 14.75 -51.23 12.93
C GLY A 18 14.09 -52.51 13.44
N PHE A 19 13.29 -53.13 12.56
CA PHE A 19 12.44 -54.33 12.72
C PHE A 19 11.07 -54.04 13.37
N PHE A 20 9.92 -54.17 12.69
CA PHE A 20 9.45 -55.17 11.71
C PHE A 20 8.41 -54.56 10.75
N VAL A 21 8.49 -54.82 9.43
CA VAL A 21 7.33 -55.24 8.61
C VAL A 21 7.85 -56.12 7.46
N HIS A 22 7.30 -57.34 7.38
CA HIS A 22 7.53 -58.33 6.33
C HIS A 22 6.94 -57.89 4.98
N THR A 23 7.67 -58.20 3.91
CA THR A 23 7.21 -58.14 2.53
C THR A 23 6.36 -59.36 2.18
N SER A 24 5.11 -59.16 1.80
CA SER A 24 4.31 -60.11 1.03
C SER A 24 3.86 -59.44 -0.28
N SER A 25 4.33 -59.98 -1.40
CA SER A 25 3.91 -59.59 -2.74
C SER A 25 2.56 -60.23 -3.07
N ALA A 26 1.52 -59.42 -3.17
CA ALA A 26 0.27 -59.79 -3.84
C ALA A 26 0.10 -58.87 -5.05
N GLN A 27 -0.12 -59.48 -6.23
CA GLN A 27 -0.42 -58.77 -7.46
C GLN A 27 -1.77 -58.06 -7.33
N VAL A 28 -1.77 -56.73 -7.46
CA VAL A 28 -2.98 -55.91 -7.51
C VAL A 28 -3.45 -55.80 -8.96
N PRO A 29 -4.75 -55.96 -9.25
CA PRO A 29 -5.29 -55.82 -10.61
C PRO A 29 -5.09 -54.39 -11.12
N THR A 30 -4.61 -54.26 -12.35
CA THR A 30 -4.59 -53.00 -13.10
C THR A 30 -6.02 -52.54 -13.39
N SER A 31 -6.61 -51.76 -12.49
CA SER A 31 -7.71 -50.87 -12.83
C SER A 31 -7.13 -49.61 -13.45
N VAL A 32 -7.49 -49.32 -14.69
CA VAL A 32 -7.20 -48.07 -15.39
C VAL A 32 -7.67 -46.91 -14.49
N PRO A 33 -6.80 -45.95 -14.12
CA PRO A 33 -7.22 -44.82 -13.32
C PRO A 33 -8.22 -44.00 -14.15
N THR A 34 -9.45 -43.90 -13.65
CA THR A 34 -10.40 -42.89 -14.11
C THR A 34 -9.71 -41.53 -13.97
N PRO A 35 -9.64 -40.69 -15.03
CA PRO A 35 -8.99 -39.39 -14.93
C PRO A 35 -9.68 -38.58 -13.83
N ILE A 36 -8.94 -38.28 -12.77
CA ILE A 36 -9.38 -37.39 -11.70
C ILE A 36 -9.57 -36.02 -12.34
N ASN A 37 -10.82 -35.59 -12.42
CA ASN A 37 -11.23 -34.31 -12.97
C ASN A 37 -10.70 -33.20 -12.04
N THR A 38 -9.48 -32.70 -12.31
CA THR A 38 -8.92 -31.53 -11.62
C THR A 38 -9.57 -30.27 -12.17
N GLN A 39 -10.85 -30.06 -11.83
CA GLN A 39 -11.39 -28.71 -11.82
C GLN A 39 -10.61 -27.95 -10.74
N THR A 40 -9.96 -26.85 -11.13
CA THR A 40 -9.52 -25.84 -10.17
C THR A 40 -10.72 -25.51 -9.28
N PRO A 41 -10.62 -25.65 -7.95
CA PRO A 41 -11.75 -25.42 -7.07
C PRO A 41 -12.32 -24.04 -7.36
N GLU A 42 -13.63 -23.98 -7.61
CA GLU A 42 -14.35 -22.71 -7.63
C GLU A 42 -14.04 -22.01 -6.30
N CYS A 43 -13.45 -20.82 -6.35
CA CYS A 43 -13.30 -20.04 -5.14
C CYS A 43 -14.69 -19.68 -4.63
N ASN A 44 -14.81 -19.46 -3.33
CA ASN A 44 -16.02 -18.86 -2.80
C ASN A 44 -16.13 -17.43 -3.34
N GLN A 45 -17.34 -16.98 -3.66
CA GLN A 45 -17.58 -15.57 -3.94
C GLN A 45 -17.32 -14.79 -2.65
N VAL A 46 -16.49 -13.75 -2.74
CA VAL A 46 -16.08 -12.95 -1.59
C VAL A 46 -16.36 -11.50 -1.89
N ALA A 47 -17.11 -10.84 -1.02
CA ALA A 47 -17.20 -9.39 -1.01
C ALA A 47 -15.97 -8.86 -0.28
N TRP A 48 -15.29 -7.90 -0.88
CA TRP A 48 -14.15 -7.22 -0.29
C TRP A 48 -14.48 -5.77 0.03
N SER A 49 -14.04 -5.30 1.19
CA SER A 49 -14.21 -3.94 1.65
C SER A 49 -12.91 -3.39 2.24
N CYS A 50 -12.64 -2.12 1.99
CA CYS A 50 -11.57 -1.40 2.68
C CYS A 50 -12.03 -1.06 4.09
N ALA A 51 -11.21 -1.38 5.09
CA ALA A 51 -11.44 -0.97 6.48
C ALA A 51 -10.89 0.43 6.72
N LYS A 52 -11.41 1.12 7.74
CA LYS A 52 -10.70 2.25 8.34
C LYS A 52 -9.44 1.71 9.01
N VAL A 53 -8.33 2.38 8.74
CA VAL A 53 -7.00 2.00 9.20
C VAL A 53 -6.55 3.03 10.23
N GLN A 54 -6.12 2.55 11.40
CA GLN A 54 -5.40 3.35 12.39
C GLN A 54 -4.09 2.64 12.70
N ASP A 55 -2.99 3.36 12.58
CA ASP A 55 -1.69 2.89 13.03
C ASP A 55 -1.60 3.01 14.55
N LEU A 56 -1.49 1.89 15.27
CA LEU A 56 -1.41 1.88 16.74
C LEU A 56 0.02 2.08 17.25
N ASP A 57 0.98 1.98 16.34
CA ASP A 57 2.40 2.02 16.62
C ASP A 57 3.05 3.18 15.84
N GLU A 58 2.29 4.23 15.51
CA GLU A 58 2.75 5.40 14.74
C GLU A 58 4.01 6.06 15.36
N ASP A 59 4.15 5.99 16.69
CA ASP A 59 5.30 6.51 17.45
C ASP A 59 6.39 5.45 17.74
N LEU A 60 6.18 4.19 17.33
CA LEU A 60 7.11 3.08 17.56
C LEU A 60 7.82 2.72 16.27
N ASP A 61 8.74 3.57 15.86
CA ASP A 61 9.79 3.21 14.91
C ASP A 61 10.41 1.89 15.39
N ARG A 62 10.63 0.92 14.48
CA ARG A 62 11.40 -0.36 14.64
C ARG A 62 10.65 -1.66 14.88
N LEU A 63 9.33 -1.66 15.02
CA LEU A 63 8.58 -2.92 15.10
C LEU A 63 7.59 -2.97 13.94
N PRO A 64 7.29 -4.15 13.37
CA PRO A 64 6.23 -4.20 12.37
C PRO A 64 4.95 -3.65 13.00
N HIS A 65 4.29 -2.70 12.32
CA HIS A 65 3.25 -1.89 12.95
C HIS A 65 2.03 -2.72 13.24
N ARG A 66 1.46 -2.52 14.43
CA ARG A 66 0.09 -2.95 14.72
C ARG A 66 -0.86 -1.96 14.08
N ILE A 67 -1.62 -2.47 13.14
CA ILE A 67 -2.62 -1.71 12.41
C ILE A 67 -3.99 -2.14 12.94
N GLN A 68 -4.74 -1.20 13.50
CA GLN A 68 -6.14 -1.41 13.85
C GLN A 68 -6.99 -1.25 12.58
N LEU A 69 -7.72 -2.30 12.24
CA LEU A 69 -8.70 -2.29 11.17
C LEU A 69 -10.08 -2.20 11.82
N THR A 70 -10.78 -1.11 11.54
CA THR A 70 -12.15 -0.90 12.00
C THR A 70 -13.09 -0.82 10.81
N GLN A 71 -14.21 -1.54 10.89
CA GLN A 71 -15.26 -1.48 9.89
C GLN A 71 -16.60 -1.75 10.56
N SER A 72 -17.67 -1.11 10.09
CA SER A 72 -19.00 -1.33 10.65
C SER A 72 -20.07 -1.39 9.58
N GLY A 73 -21.21 -1.99 9.93
CA GLY A 73 -22.34 -2.22 9.03
C GLY A 73 -22.15 -3.35 8.02
N LEU A 74 -21.21 -4.25 8.30
CA LEU A 74 -21.09 -5.52 7.58
C LEU A 74 -22.21 -6.49 7.99
N PRO A 75 -22.54 -7.53 7.19
CA PRO A 75 -23.58 -8.48 7.60
C PRO A 75 -23.13 -9.27 8.84
N GLY A 76 -23.81 -9.11 9.96
CA GLY A 76 -23.53 -9.87 11.18
C GLY A 76 -23.92 -11.35 11.08
N SER A 77 -24.80 -11.68 10.14
CA SER A 77 -25.22 -13.05 9.82
C SER A 77 -25.35 -13.22 8.30
N ASP A 78 -25.08 -14.43 7.82
CA ASP A 78 -25.32 -14.83 6.45
C ASP A 78 -26.83 -15.01 6.18
N PRO A 79 -27.26 -15.23 4.92
CA PRO A 79 -28.67 -15.44 4.59
C PRO A 79 -29.33 -16.65 5.26
N SER A 80 -28.56 -17.58 5.81
CA SER A 80 -29.08 -18.71 6.59
C SER A 80 -29.27 -18.39 8.07
N GLY A 81 -28.90 -17.17 8.51
CA GLY A 81 -28.96 -16.72 9.89
C GLY A 81 -27.77 -17.16 10.74
N LEU A 82 -26.74 -17.77 10.13
CA LEU A 82 -25.51 -18.13 10.82
C LEU A 82 -24.57 -16.91 10.90
N PRO A 83 -23.70 -16.80 11.92
CA PRO A 83 -22.72 -15.71 11.99
C PRO A 83 -21.84 -15.66 10.74
N THR A 84 -21.66 -14.46 10.18
CA THR A 84 -20.82 -14.27 8.99
C THR A 84 -19.35 -14.55 9.33
N ASN A 85 -18.71 -15.34 8.47
CA ASN A 85 -17.26 -15.53 8.50
C ASN A 85 -16.57 -14.40 7.73
N PHE A 86 -15.79 -13.61 8.47
CA PHE A 86 -14.92 -12.57 7.95
C PHE A 86 -13.48 -13.06 7.82
N TYR A 87 -12.80 -12.44 6.88
CA TYR A 87 -11.41 -12.69 6.52
C TYR A 87 -10.69 -11.37 6.45
N VAL A 88 -9.42 -11.36 6.81
CA VAL A 88 -8.54 -10.22 6.57
C VAL A 88 -7.43 -10.65 5.64
N ALA A 89 -7.36 -9.97 4.51
CA ALA A 89 -6.28 -10.12 3.57
C ALA A 89 -5.44 -8.85 3.60
N CYS A 90 -4.17 -8.98 3.93
CA CYS A 90 -3.21 -7.90 3.79
C CYS A 90 -2.16 -8.28 2.76
N GLY A 91 -1.53 -7.29 2.15
CA GLY A 91 -0.50 -7.54 1.16
C GLY A 91 0.54 -6.45 1.12
N THR A 92 1.42 -6.55 0.14
CA THR A 92 2.42 -5.53 -0.15
C THR A 92 2.45 -5.26 -1.64
N GLU A 93 2.99 -4.11 -2.00
CA GLU A 93 3.14 -3.66 -3.37
C GLU A 93 4.18 -4.51 -4.12
N THR A 94 3.87 -4.90 -5.35
CA THR A 94 4.76 -5.65 -6.26
C THR A 94 4.87 -4.91 -7.60
N ASP A 95 5.74 -5.40 -8.48
CA ASP A 95 5.88 -4.90 -9.85
C ASP A 95 4.60 -5.07 -10.70
N GLN A 96 3.69 -5.96 -10.27
CA GLN A 96 2.39 -6.21 -10.90
C GLN A 96 1.20 -5.62 -10.13
N GLY A 97 1.45 -4.75 -9.13
CA GLY A 97 0.44 -4.20 -8.23
C GLY A 97 0.42 -4.89 -6.86
N PHE A 98 -0.67 -4.77 -6.11
CA PHE A 98 -0.74 -5.39 -4.78
C PHE A 98 -1.02 -6.89 -4.87
N LEU A 99 -0.22 -7.66 -4.13
CA LEU A 99 -0.44 -9.08 -3.93
C LEU A 99 -0.91 -9.29 -2.49
N LEU A 100 -2.14 -9.76 -2.30
CA LEU A 100 -2.81 -9.89 -1.01
C LEU A 100 -2.82 -11.34 -0.52
N THR A 101 -2.76 -11.53 0.80
CA THR A 101 -2.83 -12.83 1.47
C THR A 101 -3.52 -12.74 2.82
N THR A 102 -4.18 -13.81 3.22
CA THR A 102 -4.75 -14.02 4.55
C THR A 102 -3.75 -14.58 5.56
N GLY A 103 -2.49 -14.77 5.15
CA GLY A 103 -1.48 -15.49 5.92
C GLY A 103 -1.64 -17.01 5.83
N ASN A 104 -2.53 -17.51 4.97
CA ASN A 104 -2.79 -18.94 4.78
C ASN A 104 -3.10 -19.24 3.31
N SER A 105 -2.21 -19.96 2.62
CA SER A 105 -2.39 -20.25 1.19
C SER A 105 -3.66 -21.03 0.84
N SER A 106 -4.17 -21.87 1.77
CA SER A 106 -5.42 -22.60 1.53
C SER A 106 -6.64 -21.67 1.58
N ILE A 107 -6.61 -20.66 2.46
CA ILE A 107 -7.64 -19.64 2.51
C ILE A 107 -7.49 -18.70 1.31
N ASP A 108 -6.26 -18.32 0.93
CA ASP A 108 -6.01 -17.49 -0.25
C ASP A 108 -6.58 -18.10 -1.54
N GLU A 109 -6.37 -19.42 -1.73
CA GLU A 109 -6.94 -20.16 -2.86
C GLU A 109 -8.48 -20.19 -2.78
N LYS A 110 -9.04 -20.43 -1.58
CA LYS A 110 -10.50 -20.40 -1.35
C LYS A 110 -11.12 -19.03 -1.62
N LEU A 111 -10.42 -17.94 -1.36
CA LEU A 111 -10.91 -16.56 -1.50
C LEU A 111 -10.46 -15.88 -2.80
N CYS A 112 -9.97 -16.63 -3.79
CA CYS A 112 -9.55 -16.08 -5.08
C CYS A 112 -8.39 -15.06 -5.03
N LEU A 113 -7.60 -15.06 -3.95
CA LEU A 113 -6.38 -14.24 -3.83
C LEU A 113 -5.17 -14.87 -4.52
N GLY A 114 -5.32 -16.10 -5.00
CA GLY A 114 -4.32 -16.83 -5.79
C GLY A 114 -3.70 -18.00 -5.05
N LYS A 115 -3.25 -18.97 -5.83
CA LYS A 115 -2.63 -20.18 -5.31
C LYS A 115 -1.20 -19.89 -4.85
N ASN A 116 -0.87 -20.32 -3.65
CA ASN A 116 0.45 -20.10 -3.02
C ASN A 116 0.83 -18.62 -2.87
N THR A 117 -0.15 -17.70 -2.87
CA THR A 117 0.13 -16.27 -2.78
C THR A 117 0.93 -15.92 -1.51
N TYR A 118 0.49 -16.42 -0.35
CA TYR A 118 1.26 -16.26 0.90
C TYR A 118 2.70 -16.74 0.78
N ARG A 119 2.93 -17.94 0.22
CA ARG A 119 4.26 -18.52 0.09
C ARG A 119 5.14 -17.71 -0.86
N SER A 120 4.59 -17.23 -1.97
CA SER A 120 5.32 -16.35 -2.89
C SER A 120 5.73 -15.04 -2.22
N LEU A 121 4.85 -14.48 -1.37
CA LEU A 121 5.15 -13.27 -0.60
C LEU A 121 6.23 -13.53 0.46
N GLN A 122 6.16 -14.66 1.16
CA GLN A 122 7.19 -15.11 2.11
C GLN A 122 8.55 -15.30 1.43
N ASP A 123 8.59 -16.09 0.36
CA ASP A 123 9.85 -16.48 -0.30
C ASP A 123 10.55 -15.28 -0.96
N ARG A 124 9.79 -14.32 -1.51
CA ARG A 124 10.36 -13.16 -2.21
C ARG A 124 10.62 -11.95 -1.33
N TYR A 125 9.81 -11.75 -0.30
CA TYR A 125 9.77 -10.48 0.44
C TYR A 125 9.84 -10.66 1.96
N GLY A 126 10.00 -11.89 2.45
CA GLY A 126 9.94 -12.16 3.90
C GLY A 126 8.60 -11.78 4.51
N TYR A 127 7.51 -11.77 3.71
CA TYR A 127 6.21 -11.26 4.16
C TYR A 127 5.58 -12.18 5.21
N ALA A 128 5.07 -11.62 6.30
CA ALA A 128 4.23 -12.31 7.27
C ALA A 128 2.99 -11.48 7.62
N LEU A 129 1.85 -12.14 7.84
CA LEU A 129 0.64 -11.49 8.36
C LEU A 129 0.22 -12.16 9.66
N ASN A 130 0.24 -11.40 10.75
CA ASN A 130 -0.23 -11.85 12.05
C ASN A 130 -1.51 -11.09 12.43
N LEU A 131 -2.58 -11.80 12.75
CA LEU A 131 -3.79 -11.24 13.35
C LEU A 131 -3.64 -11.33 14.86
N ILE A 132 -3.83 -10.22 15.57
CA ILE A 132 -3.70 -10.15 17.03
C ILE A 132 -5.06 -10.42 17.65
N ASN A 133 -5.12 -11.38 18.58
CA ASN A 133 -6.32 -11.83 19.29
C ASN A 133 -7.40 -12.49 18.41
N THR A 134 -7.10 -12.77 17.14
CA THR A 134 -8.00 -13.47 16.24
C THR A 134 -7.22 -14.21 15.16
N THR A 135 -7.90 -15.03 14.36
CA THR A 135 -7.34 -15.75 13.21
C THR A 135 -8.35 -15.74 12.07
N ASN A 136 -7.90 -15.94 10.83
CA ASN A 136 -8.82 -16.14 9.71
C ASN A 136 -9.39 -17.58 9.70
N PRO A 137 -10.70 -17.78 9.46
CA PRO A 137 -11.78 -16.79 9.54
C PRO A 137 -12.14 -16.40 10.99
N PHE A 138 -12.81 -15.27 11.16
CA PHE A 138 -13.40 -14.81 12.43
C PHE A 138 -14.83 -14.31 12.23
N THR A 139 -15.60 -14.14 13.31
CA THR A 139 -17.01 -13.69 13.23
C THR A 139 -17.20 -12.34 13.94
N ALA A 140 -18.06 -11.48 13.40
CA ALA A 140 -18.50 -10.23 14.03
C ALA A 140 -20.04 -10.15 14.04
N PRO A 141 -20.72 -10.60 15.11
CA PRO A 141 -22.18 -10.80 15.12
C PRO A 141 -23.02 -9.54 14.85
N ASN A 142 -22.47 -8.35 15.13
CA ASN A 142 -23.12 -7.06 14.90
C ASN A 142 -22.65 -6.39 13.60
N GLY A 143 -21.82 -7.06 12.79
CA GLY A 143 -21.24 -6.46 11.60
C GLY A 143 -20.13 -5.43 11.87
N ASN A 144 -19.72 -5.28 13.13
CA ASN A 144 -18.67 -4.35 13.52
C ASN A 144 -17.38 -5.12 13.78
N ILE A 145 -16.37 -4.82 12.97
CA ILE A 145 -15.04 -5.38 13.06
C ILE A 145 -14.15 -4.33 13.69
N ASP A 146 -13.44 -4.75 14.72
CA ASP A 146 -12.35 -4.03 15.34
C ASP A 146 -11.28 -5.07 15.67
N ILE A 147 -10.25 -5.12 14.81
CA ILE A 147 -9.18 -6.09 14.93
C ILE A 147 -7.84 -5.39 14.77
N ILE A 148 -6.80 -6.03 15.28
CA ILE A 148 -5.44 -5.54 15.12
C ILE A 148 -4.69 -6.56 14.28
N VAL A 149 -4.04 -6.08 13.22
CA VAL A 149 -3.18 -6.88 12.37
C VAL A 149 -1.77 -6.36 12.39
N LYS A 150 -0.82 -7.21 12.04
CA LYS A 150 0.59 -6.89 11.97
C LYS A 150 1.17 -7.49 10.69
N PRO A 151 1.00 -6.81 9.54
CA PRO A 151 1.73 -7.17 8.33
C PRO A 151 3.21 -6.85 8.55
N GLN A 152 4.09 -7.72 8.07
CA GLN A 152 5.54 -7.61 8.27
C GLN A 152 6.23 -7.95 6.96
N ASN A 153 7.19 -7.13 6.56
CA ASN A 153 8.20 -7.49 5.57
C ASN A 153 9.57 -7.35 6.24
N ASP A 154 10.47 -8.29 6.00
CA ASP A 154 11.83 -8.20 6.54
C ASP A 154 12.60 -7.04 5.87
N GLY A 155 12.64 -5.89 6.55
CA GLY A 155 13.45 -4.73 6.14
C GLY A 155 12.92 -3.95 4.94
N ASP A 156 11.67 -4.14 4.56
CA ASP A 156 11.08 -3.50 3.38
C ASP A 156 10.02 -2.44 3.76
N PRO A 157 10.26 -1.15 3.44
CA PRO A 157 9.33 -0.06 3.75
C PRO A 157 8.10 0.01 2.82
N ARG A 158 7.91 -0.96 1.91
CA ARG A 158 6.79 -0.96 0.97
C ARG A 158 5.43 -0.93 1.67
N HIS A 159 4.49 -0.24 1.04
CA HIS A 159 3.13 -0.06 1.55
C HIS A 159 2.42 -1.39 1.77
N HIS A 160 1.63 -1.42 2.85
CA HIS A 160 0.68 -2.48 3.11
C HIS A 160 -0.73 -2.03 2.77
N MET A 161 -1.48 -2.92 2.11
CA MET A 161 -2.91 -2.76 1.91
C MET A 161 -3.60 -3.90 2.64
N CYS A 162 -4.59 -3.57 3.46
CA CYS A 162 -5.41 -4.54 4.17
C CYS A 162 -6.87 -4.38 3.78
N MET A 163 -7.56 -5.50 3.61
CA MET A 163 -8.96 -5.57 3.21
C MET A 163 -9.68 -6.59 4.08
N ILE A 164 -10.97 -6.35 4.30
CA ILE A 164 -11.87 -7.27 4.97
C ILE A 164 -12.73 -7.95 3.90
N GLY A 165 -12.67 -9.28 3.88
CA GLY A 165 -13.48 -10.14 3.02
C GLY A 165 -14.55 -10.87 3.81
N TRP A 166 -15.67 -11.20 3.19
CA TRP A 166 -16.60 -12.22 3.69
C TRP A 166 -17.22 -12.99 2.53
N GLU A 167 -17.56 -14.24 2.79
CA GLU A 167 -18.19 -15.08 1.77
C GLU A 167 -19.60 -14.58 1.48
N ILE A 168 -19.88 -14.44 0.19
CA ILE A 168 -21.22 -14.26 -0.33
C ILE A 168 -21.68 -15.65 -0.76
N PRO A 169 -22.85 -16.13 -0.29
CA PRO A 169 -23.38 -17.38 -0.81
C PRO A 169 -23.56 -17.26 -2.32
N VAL A 170 -23.01 -18.23 -3.05
CA VAL A 170 -23.16 -18.33 -4.49
C VAL A 170 -24.61 -18.64 -4.78
N THR A 171 -25.40 -17.63 -5.11
CA THR A 171 -26.73 -17.83 -5.68
C THR A 171 -26.55 -18.01 -7.18
N THR A 172 -26.57 -19.25 -7.65
CA THR A 172 -26.69 -19.55 -9.09
C THR A 172 -28.06 -19.10 -9.56
N THR A 173 -28.16 -17.87 -10.08
CA THR A 173 -29.35 -17.41 -10.80
C THR A 173 -29.34 -18.08 -12.17
N GLY A 174 -30.26 -19.01 -12.43
CA GLY A 174 -30.47 -19.58 -13.76
C GLY A 174 -30.76 -21.07 -13.83
N SER A 175 -30.62 -21.84 -12.74
CA SER A 175 -30.97 -23.26 -12.73
C SER A 175 -32.39 -23.50 -12.21
N GLY A 176 -33.38 -22.83 -12.80
CA GLY A 176 -34.72 -23.43 -12.76
C GLY A 176 -34.62 -24.81 -13.43
N GLU A 177 -35.24 -25.84 -12.86
CA GLU A 177 -35.30 -27.22 -13.40
C GLU A 177 -36.06 -27.32 -14.73
N SER A 178 -36.02 -26.29 -15.57
CA SER A 178 -36.47 -26.36 -16.93
C SER A 178 -35.40 -27.09 -17.75
N ASP A 179 -35.64 -28.35 -18.09
CA ASP A 179 -34.86 -29.13 -19.07
C ASP A 179 -34.98 -28.56 -20.50
N ASP A 180 -35.69 -27.45 -20.68
CA ASP A 180 -35.89 -26.82 -21.97
C ASP A 180 -34.72 -25.88 -22.30
N ALA A 181 -33.77 -26.40 -23.07
CA ALA A 181 -32.57 -25.71 -23.50
C ALA A 181 -32.84 -24.43 -24.33
N ASP A 182 -34.07 -24.24 -24.80
CA ASP A 182 -34.47 -23.13 -25.67
C ASP A 182 -35.23 -22.00 -24.95
N THR A 183 -35.61 -22.18 -23.67
CA THR A 183 -36.37 -21.17 -22.92
C THR A 183 -35.61 -20.71 -21.67
N ASN A 184 -34.77 -19.68 -21.83
CA ASN A 184 -34.13 -19.00 -20.70
C ASN A 184 -35.11 -18.04 -19.98
N GLU A 185 -36.36 -18.45 -19.76
CA GLU A 185 -37.38 -17.68 -19.01
C GLU A 185 -36.90 -17.33 -17.58
N ALA A 186 -35.89 -18.04 -17.06
CA ALA A 186 -35.25 -17.76 -15.78
C ALA A 186 -34.50 -16.41 -15.75
N THR A 187 -34.09 -15.86 -16.90
CA THR A 187 -33.47 -14.51 -16.96
C THR A 187 -34.49 -13.37 -16.94
N GLU A 188 -35.71 -13.57 -17.46
CA GLU A 188 -36.78 -12.55 -17.35
C GLU A 188 -37.43 -12.52 -15.96
N LYS A 189 -37.45 -13.67 -15.25
CA LYS A 189 -38.04 -13.80 -13.91
C LYS A 189 -37.04 -13.85 -12.77
N SER A 190 -35.74 -13.66 -13.03
CA SER A 190 -34.79 -13.30 -11.96
C SER A 190 -35.08 -11.85 -11.53
N TYR A 191 -36.22 -11.63 -10.89
CA TYR A 191 -36.40 -10.51 -9.98
C TYR A 191 -35.18 -10.56 -9.07
N GLY A 192 -34.31 -9.56 -9.22
CA GLY A 192 -33.08 -9.48 -8.46
C GLY A 192 -33.41 -9.71 -7.00
N LEU A 193 -32.78 -10.72 -6.40
CA LEU A 193 -32.74 -10.84 -4.97
C LEU A 193 -32.21 -9.50 -4.45
N GLU A 194 -33.09 -8.75 -3.79
CA GLU A 194 -32.75 -7.57 -3.02
C GLU A 194 -31.88 -8.05 -1.88
N TYR A 195 -30.56 -7.98 -2.06
CA TYR A 195 -29.66 -8.00 -0.92
C TYR A 195 -30.05 -6.78 -0.08
N THR A 196 -30.36 -7.01 1.20
CA THR A 196 -30.50 -5.93 2.19
C THR A 196 -29.28 -5.04 2.05
N SER A 197 -29.52 -3.79 1.72
CA SER A 197 -28.49 -2.87 1.29
C SER A 197 -27.41 -2.71 2.37
N PHE A 198 -26.15 -2.88 1.97
CA PHE A 198 -25.02 -2.83 2.88
C PHE A 198 -24.65 -1.38 3.14
N THR A 199 -24.69 -0.96 4.41
CA THR A 199 -24.21 0.36 4.82
C THR A 199 -22.82 0.20 5.44
N PHE A 200 -21.79 0.83 4.87
CA PHE A 200 -20.45 0.85 5.48
C PHE A 200 -20.36 2.03 6.42
N ALA A 201 -19.88 1.85 7.65
CA ALA A 201 -19.67 2.98 8.54
C ALA A 201 -18.28 3.63 8.40
N GLU A 202 -18.37 4.95 8.34
CA GLU A 202 -17.39 6.02 8.13
C GLU A 202 -15.96 5.79 8.66
N GLY A 203 -14.99 5.83 7.74
CA GLY A 203 -13.59 6.09 8.04
C GLY A 203 -12.76 6.21 6.77
N ALA A 204 -12.04 7.32 6.60
CA ALA A 204 -11.05 7.43 5.53
C ALA A 204 -9.97 6.37 5.78
N ALA A 205 -9.88 5.35 4.92
CA ALA A 205 -8.72 4.47 4.91
C ALA A 205 -7.48 5.33 4.58
N GLN A 206 -6.63 5.58 5.57
CA GLN A 206 -5.34 6.24 5.40
C GLN A 206 -4.29 5.13 5.31
N CYS A 207 -3.65 4.98 4.15
CA CYS A 207 -2.43 4.19 4.07
C CYS A 207 -1.31 5.01 4.73
N THR A 208 -0.68 4.49 5.79
CA THR A 208 0.47 5.12 6.46
C THR A 208 1.76 4.44 6.00
N THR A 209 2.82 5.23 5.79
CA THR A 209 4.17 4.70 5.55
C THR A 209 4.93 4.75 6.87
N VAL A 210 5.64 3.67 7.15
CA VAL A 210 6.44 3.52 8.35
C VAL A 210 7.90 3.58 7.98
N TYR A 211 8.67 4.46 8.61
CA TYR A 211 10.12 4.45 8.54
C TYR A 211 10.69 3.94 9.87
N SER A 212 12.00 3.66 9.93
CA SER A 212 12.66 3.33 11.19
C SER A 212 13.91 4.19 11.33
N ASP A 213 14.24 4.57 12.55
CA ASP A 213 15.29 5.57 12.75
C ASP A 213 16.70 4.96 12.90
N PRO A 214 17.75 5.62 12.37
CA PRO A 214 17.69 6.76 11.47
C PRO A 214 17.35 6.33 10.04
N PHE A 215 16.53 7.12 9.35
CA PHE A 215 16.25 6.99 7.92
C PHE A 215 16.54 8.28 7.17
N GLY A 216 16.58 8.19 5.84
CA GLY A 216 16.70 9.36 4.98
C GLY A 216 16.93 8.95 3.54
N ARG A 217 17.36 9.93 2.74
CA ARG A 217 17.73 9.69 1.33
C ARG A 217 19.12 10.21 1.03
N THR A 218 19.82 9.48 0.17
CA THR A 218 21.01 10.00 -0.50
C THR A 218 20.59 10.76 -1.76
N TYR A 219 21.04 12.00 -1.91
CA TYR A 219 20.69 12.84 -3.06
C TYR A 219 21.89 13.65 -3.58
N ASN A 220 21.88 13.99 -4.87
CA ASN A 220 22.95 14.76 -5.49
C ASN A 220 22.66 16.27 -5.52
N LYS A 221 23.60 17.07 -6.02
CA LYS A 221 23.44 18.53 -6.17
C LYS A 221 22.30 18.97 -7.10
N GLN A 222 21.79 18.08 -7.96
CA GLN A 222 20.58 18.30 -8.76
C GLN A 222 19.30 17.95 -8.01
N LEU A 223 19.39 17.68 -6.70
CA LEU A 223 18.29 17.31 -5.82
C LEU A 223 17.59 16.01 -6.26
N LYS A 224 18.31 15.12 -6.95
CA LYS A 224 17.80 13.81 -7.38
C LYS A 224 18.31 12.71 -6.44
N PRO A 225 17.48 11.72 -6.10
CA PRO A 225 17.91 10.59 -5.30
C PRO A 225 18.97 9.75 -6.02
N VAL A 226 19.96 9.26 -5.27
CA VAL A 226 21.12 8.53 -5.80
C VAL A 226 21.02 7.05 -5.46
N PRO A 227 20.80 6.16 -6.45
CA PRO A 227 20.84 4.71 -6.23
C PRO A 227 22.28 4.20 -6.04
N GLY A 228 22.40 3.04 -5.38
CA GLY A 228 23.63 2.30 -5.19
C GLY A 228 24.56 2.85 -4.11
N ALA A 229 24.13 3.86 -3.34
CA ALA A 229 24.88 4.34 -2.20
C ALA A 229 24.82 3.30 -1.08
N LYS A 230 25.98 2.89 -0.56
CA LYS A 230 26.10 1.98 0.58
C LYS A 230 26.19 2.81 1.84
N VAL A 231 25.06 3.06 2.47
CA VAL A 231 24.98 3.79 3.75
C VAL A 231 25.30 2.81 4.86
N ASN A 232 26.19 3.22 5.76
CA ASN A 232 26.68 2.44 6.88
C ASN A 232 26.32 3.18 8.17
N LEU A 233 25.84 2.44 9.16
CA LEU A 233 25.60 2.95 10.51
C LEU A 233 26.71 2.49 11.46
N PHE A 234 27.24 3.44 12.24
CA PHE A 234 28.28 3.20 13.22
C PHE A 234 27.84 3.63 14.61
N ASP A 235 28.35 2.93 15.62
CA ASP A 235 28.28 3.37 17.00
C ASP A 235 29.14 4.63 17.17
N TYR A 236 28.58 5.68 17.78
CA TYR A 236 29.27 6.95 17.93
C TYR A 236 30.44 6.88 18.90
N ASP A 237 30.36 6.09 19.96
CA ASP A 237 31.37 6.06 21.00
C ASP A 237 32.45 5.01 20.67
N LEU A 238 32.04 3.83 20.19
CA LEU A 238 32.94 2.73 19.82
C LEU A 238 33.58 2.88 18.44
N LYS A 239 33.02 3.76 17.59
CA LYS A 239 33.42 3.96 16.18
C LYS A 239 33.37 2.70 15.32
N SER A 240 32.73 1.64 15.80
CA SER A 240 32.56 0.38 15.08
C SER A 240 31.24 0.34 14.33
N MET A 241 31.22 -0.34 13.20
CA MET A 241 29.98 -0.59 12.45
C MET A 241 29.00 -1.41 13.29
N ILE A 242 27.73 -1.00 13.34
CA ILE A 242 26.68 -1.68 14.10
C ILE A 242 26.38 -3.04 13.45
N LYS A 243 26.34 -4.10 14.27
CA LYS A 243 25.96 -5.45 13.86
C LYS A 243 24.81 -5.92 14.74
N LEU A 244 23.59 -5.73 14.27
CA LEU A 244 22.37 -6.17 14.95
C LEU A 244 21.67 -7.25 14.10
N PRO A 245 21.17 -8.34 14.71
CA PRO A 245 20.37 -9.33 13.99
C PRO A 245 19.18 -8.67 13.29
N GLY A 246 18.98 -8.96 12.00
CA GLY A 246 17.86 -8.44 11.22
C GLY A 246 18.04 -7.01 10.67
N VAL A 247 19.14 -6.32 11.00
CA VAL A 247 19.41 -4.96 10.52
C VAL A 247 20.45 -5.00 9.40
N PRO A 248 20.08 -4.77 8.13
CA PRO A 248 21.05 -4.72 7.05
C PRO A 248 22.00 -3.54 7.26
N ASN A 249 23.31 -3.80 7.35
CA ASN A 249 24.34 -2.77 7.47
C ASN A 249 25.62 -3.23 6.75
N PRO A 250 25.97 -2.64 5.59
CA PRO A 250 25.35 -1.45 4.98
C PRO A 250 23.97 -1.70 4.36
N VAL A 251 23.18 -0.63 4.27
CA VAL A 251 22.01 -0.51 3.38
C VAL A 251 22.47 0.01 2.03
N THR A 252 22.09 -0.64 0.94
CA THR A 252 22.32 -0.13 -0.41
C THR A 252 21.07 0.55 -0.91
N THR A 253 21.15 1.83 -1.27
CA THR A 253 19.99 2.60 -1.73
C THR A 253 19.50 2.15 -3.12
N GLU A 254 18.19 2.16 -3.31
CA GLU A 254 17.54 1.91 -4.61
C GLU A 254 17.25 3.23 -5.35
N GLU A 255 16.39 3.22 -6.37
CA GLU A 255 16.10 4.40 -7.20
C GLU A 255 15.49 5.58 -6.43
N THR A 256 14.86 5.33 -5.28
CA THR A 256 14.34 6.35 -4.36
C THR A 256 15.43 7.02 -3.52
N GLY A 257 16.65 6.47 -3.54
CA GLY A 257 17.76 6.90 -2.69
C GLY A 257 17.53 6.63 -1.20
N ILE A 258 16.44 5.97 -0.81
CA ILE A 258 16.06 5.76 0.59
C ILE A 258 17.01 4.76 1.24
N PHE A 259 17.40 5.07 2.48
CA PHE A 259 17.95 4.11 3.42
C PHE A 259 17.15 4.20 4.73
N ASN A 260 17.09 3.08 5.44
CA ASN A 260 16.36 2.96 6.68
C ASN A 260 17.12 1.98 7.59
N PHE A 261 17.46 2.41 8.80
CA PHE A 261 18.03 1.54 9.82
C PHE A 261 17.02 1.35 10.95
N ASN A 262 16.87 0.12 11.41
CA ASN A 262 16.07 -0.21 12.57
C ASN A 262 17.04 -0.56 13.71
N VAL A 263 17.35 0.38 14.62
CA VAL A 263 18.30 0.14 15.73
C VAL A 263 17.64 0.37 17.09
N PRO A 264 18.27 0.18 18.26
CA PRO A 264 17.69 0.64 19.53
C PRO A 264 18.08 2.09 19.81
N ALA A 265 17.46 2.71 20.83
CA ALA A 265 17.91 4.01 21.34
C ALA A 265 19.42 3.97 21.67
N GLY A 266 20.15 5.01 21.31
CA GLY A 266 21.62 4.99 21.34
C GLY A 266 22.25 6.19 20.65
N ARG A 267 23.59 6.15 20.50
CA ARG A 267 24.35 7.24 19.88
C ARG A 267 25.06 6.70 18.65
N TYR A 268 24.73 7.25 17.49
CA TYR A 268 25.18 6.74 16.21
C TYR A 268 25.75 7.84 15.30
N TYR A 269 26.33 7.42 14.19
CA TYR A 269 26.58 8.29 13.03
C TYR A 269 26.53 7.48 11.74
N LEU A 270 26.31 8.17 10.62
CA LEU A 270 26.24 7.58 9.28
C LEU A 270 27.50 7.91 8.48
N ASN A 271 27.84 7.02 7.55
CA ASN A 271 28.79 7.25 6.48
C ASN A 271 28.32 6.52 5.22
N SER A 272 28.79 6.90 4.04
CA SER A 272 28.55 6.11 2.83
C SER A 272 29.82 5.88 2.02
N ASN A 273 29.74 5.03 0.99
CA ASN A 273 30.82 4.86 0.02
C ASN A 273 30.98 6.06 -0.95
N LEU A 274 30.09 7.06 -0.88
CA LEU A 274 30.12 8.26 -1.70
C LEU A 274 30.63 9.46 -0.91
N THR A 275 31.11 10.49 -1.60
CA THR A 275 31.63 11.70 -0.94
C THR A 275 30.48 12.56 -0.45
N ASN A 276 30.45 12.90 0.84
CA ASN A 276 29.48 13.85 1.41
C ASN A 276 29.70 15.26 0.86
N SER A 277 28.63 15.93 0.46
CA SER A 277 28.68 17.21 -0.27
C SER A 277 27.88 18.31 0.42
N VAL A 278 27.96 18.40 1.75
CA VAL A 278 27.15 19.38 2.54
C VAL A 278 27.47 20.82 2.18
N ALA A 279 28.70 21.13 1.76
CA ALA A 279 29.08 22.48 1.31
C ALA A 279 28.44 22.90 -0.03
N ASP A 280 28.04 21.93 -0.86
CA ASP A 280 27.56 22.15 -2.23
C ASP A 280 26.04 21.91 -2.36
N ILE A 281 25.30 21.93 -1.25
CA ILE A 281 23.85 21.69 -1.27
C ILE A 281 23.15 22.83 -2.01
N HIS A 282 22.31 22.48 -2.97
CA HIS A 282 21.48 23.45 -3.67
C HIS A 282 20.47 24.11 -2.70
N PRO A 283 20.26 25.44 -2.70
CA PRO A 283 19.38 26.13 -1.76
C PRO A 283 17.94 25.59 -1.71
N ASN A 284 17.44 25.06 -2.83
CA ASN A 284 16.11 24.46 -2.92
C ASN A 284 15.98 23.04 -2.33
N TYR A 285 17.00 22.51 -1.65
CA TYR A 285 16.93 21.15 -1.10
C TYR A 285 15.71 20.97 -0.18
N THR A 286 15.31 22.02 0.54
CA THR A 286 14.17 22.03 1.47
C THR A 286 12.82 21.71 0.84
N LEU A 287 12.71 21.79 -0.50
CA LEU A 287 11.51 21.38 -1.23
C LEU A 287 11.25 19.87 -1.12
N ALA A 288 12.32 19.08 -1.07
CA ALA A 288 12.24 17.62 -1.12
C ALA A 288 12.85 16.97 0.12
N TYR A 289 13.92 17.52 0.66
CA TYR A 289 14.78 16.92 1.69
C TYR A 289 14.78 17.76 2.97
N THR A 290 15.09 17.12 4.08
CA THR A 290 15.13 17.73 5.41
C THR A 290 16.36 17.25 6.18
N ALA A 291 16.88 18.12 7.05
CA ALA A 291 18.07 17.87 7.88
C ALA A 291 19.26 17.27 7.08
N PRO A 292 19.88 18.04 6.17
CA PRO A 292 21.07 17.58 5.47
C PRO A 292 22.15 17.15 6.46
N TYR A 293 22.64 15.93 6.30
CA TYR A 293 23.52 15.29 7.26
C TYR A 293 24.98 15.34 6.80
N ALA A 294 25.86 15.80 7.69
CA ALA A 294 27.31 15.70 7.50
C ALA A 294 27.85 14.42 8.14
N TYR A 295 28.77 13.74 7.46
CA TYR A 295 29.33 12.49 7.99
C TYR A 295 30.01 12.68 9.33
N GLY A 296 29.72 11.76 10.25
CA GLY A 296 30.25 11.78 11.62
C GLY A 296 29.49 12.66 12.59
N GLU A 297 28.46 13.40 12.15
CA GLU A 297 27.57 14.12 13.07
C GLU A 297 26.83 13.13 13.99
N LEU A 298 26.69 13.51 15.27
CA LEU A 298 26.00 12.69 16.26
C LEU A 298 24.51 12.57 15.91
N ILE A 299 24.03 11.34 15.85
CA ILE A 299 22.61 10.99 15.89
C ILE A 299 22.34 10.49 17.30
N ASP A 300 21.55 11.23 18.07
CA ASP A 300 21.18 10.92 19.46
C ASP A 300 19.77 10.32 19.48
N GLU A 301 19.73 9.03 19.20
CA GLU A 301 18.54 8.27 18.93
C GLU A 301 17.73 7.97 20.21
N LYS A 302 16.47 8.42 20.25
CA LYS A 302 15.59 8.30 21.43
C LYS A 302 14.31 7.58 21.10
N THR A 303 13.78 6.84 22.06
CA THR A 303 12.48 6.17 21.92
C THR A 303 11.38 7.19 21.62
N GLY A 304 10.66 6.99 20.52
CA GLY A 304 9.54 7.85 20.09
C GLY A 304 9.96 9.20 19.50
N GLN A 305 11.22 9.36 19.07
CA GLN A 305 11.68 10.56 18.36
C GLN A 305 12.27 10.18 17.01
N VAL A 306 11.54 10.54 15.96
CA VAL A 306 11.90 10.31 14.57
C VAL A 306 13.17 11.09 14.19
N GLU A 307 14.19 10.40 13.68
CA GLU A 307 15.50 10.95 13.30
C GLU A 307 15.75 10.81 11.80
N GLN A 308 15.15 11.72 11.03
CA GLN A 308 15.41 11.82 9.59
C GLN A 308 16.76 12.52 9.30
N ARG A 309 17.57 11.93 8.43
CA ARG A 309 18.90 12.42 8.00
C ARG A 309 19.10 12.25 6.50
N ASP A 310 18.85 13.29 5.71
CA ASP A 310 19.10 13.23 4.27
C ASP A 310 20.57 13.52 3.95
N ILE A 311 21.24 12.64 3.18
CA ILE A 311 22.68 12.71 2.94
C ILE A 311 22.95 13.30 1.55
N PRO A 312 23.44 14.54 1.44
CA PRO A 312 23.91 15.08 0.17
C PRO A 312 25.22 14.37 -0.22
N VAL A 313 25.28 13.87 -1.45
CA VAL A 313 26.43 13.12 -1.98
C VAL A 313 26.87 13.62 -3.34
N ASN A 314 28.16 13.47 -3.60
CA ASN A 314 28.78 13.60 -4.93
C ASN A 314 29.15 12.20 -5.46
N GLY A 315 28.85 11.94 -6.73
CA GLY A 315 29.07 10.65 -7.39
C GLY A 315 27.87 9.70 -7.30
N GLY A 316 28.14 8.40 -7.35
CA GLY A 316 27.11 7.35 -7.35
C GLY A 316 26.56 7.03 -8.75
N ALA A 317 25.57 6.15 -8.80
CA ALA A 317 24.90 5.80 -10.05
C ALA A 317 24.01 6.95 -10.52
N THR A 318 23.77 7.02 -11.83
CA THR A 318 22.91 8.06 -12.41
C THR A 318 21.47 7.87 -11.91
N PRO A 319 20.83 8.91 -11.35
CA PRO A 319 19.43 8.84 -10.95
C PRO A 319 18.52 8.46 -12.12
N VAL A 320 17.57 7.56 -11.85
CA VAL A 320 16.57 7.08 -12.81
C VAL A 320 15.18 7.42 -12.29
N LEU A 321 14.39 8.11 -13.11
CA LEU A 321 12.96 8.29 -12.85
C LEU A 321 12.28 6.95 -13.10
N LYS A 322 11.51 6.47 -12.13
CA LYS A 322 10.86 5.16 -12.15
C LYS A 322 9.54 5.24 -11.39
N LEU A 323 8.55 4.51 -11.86
CA LEU A 323 7.37 4.19 -11.06
C LEU A 323 7.74 2.99 -10.18
N MET A 324 7.93 3.23 -8.88
CA MET A 324 8.37 2.19 -7.94
C MET A 324 7.27 1.15 -7.73
N GLY A 325 6.03 1.63 -7.74
CA GLY A 325 4.82 0.82 -7.73
C GLY A 325 3.59 1.70 -7.87
N TYR A 326 2.46 1.06 -8.16
CA TYR A 326 1.15 1.69 -8.12
C TYR A 326 0.06 0.66 -7.83
N SER A 327 -1.09 1.18 -7.42
CA SER A 327 -2.35 0.46 -7.29
C SER A 327 -3.46 1.25 -7.94
N HIS A 328 -4.44 0.55 -8.46
CA HIS A 328 -5.72 1.13 -8.81
C HIS A 328 -6.83 0.17 -8.41
N VAL A 329 -7.80 0.71 -7.70
CA VAL A 329 -8.95 -0.07 -7.20
C VAL A 329 -10.20 0.74 -7.43
N ARG A 330 -11.31 0.04 -7.63
CA ARG A 330 -12.61 0.67 -7.66
C ARG A 330 -13.17 0.77 -6.23
N ALA A 331 -13.47 1.97 -5.78
CA ALA A 331 -14.05 2.21 -4.46
C ALA A 331 -15.42 2.89 -4.61
N GLY A 332 -16.47 2.08 -4.79
CA GLY A 332 -17.83 2.58 -4.97
C GLY A 332 -17.99 3.38 -6.26
N ASP A 333 -18.14 4.71 -6.11
CA ASP A 333 -18.39 5.66 -7.19
C ASP A 333 -17.13 6.38 -7.69
N TYR A 334 -15.93 5.97 -7.27
CA TYR A 334 -14.67 6.47 -7.81
C TYR A 334 -13.66 5.37 -8.07
N ILE A 335 -12.70 5.67 -8.94
CA ILE A 335 -11.48 4.86 -9.09
C ILE A 335 -10.39 5.54 -8.28
N HIS A 336 -9.84 4.80 -7.31
CA HIS A 336 -8.72 5.24 -6.51
C HIS A 336 -7.44 4.75 -7.15
N ILE A 337 -6.51 5.65 -7.45
CA ILE A 337 -5.20 5.33 -8.01
C ILE A 337 -4.15 5.90 -7.09
N GLN A 338 -3.18 5.12 -6.65
CA GLN A 338 -2.07 5.60 -5.82
C GLN A 338 -0.76 4.95 -6.24
N GLY A 339 0.37 5.54 -5.89
CA GLY A 339 1.68 4.96 -6.16
C GLY A 339 2.82 5.87 -5.74
N ILE A 340 4.03 5.47 -6.11
CA ILE A 340 5.27 6.15 -5.73
C ILE A 340 6.16 6.37 -6.95
N ALA A 341 6.52 7.63 -7.23
CA ALA A 341 7.59 7.98 -8.14
C ALA A 341 8.94 7.93 -7.40
N SER A 342 9.99 7.44 -8.07
CA SER A 342 11.33 7.39 -7.48
C SER A 342 11.88 8.78 -7.14
N TRP A 343 11.39 9.83 -7.81
CA TRP A 343 11.85 11.20 -7.62
C TRP A 343 10.80 12.07 -6.91
N PRO A 344 11.25 12.95 -6.00
CA PRO A 344 10.35 13.86 -5.29
C PRO A 344 9.69 14.87 -6.22
N LEU A 345 8.47 15.28 -5.89
CA LEU A 345 7.70 16.30 -6.62
C LEU A 345 7.56 16.03 -8.13
N THR A 346 7.59 14.76 -8.54
CA THR A 346 7.37 14.35 -9.93
C THR A 346 5.96 14.78 -10.37
N LEU A 347 5.82 15.31 -11.59
CA LEU A 347 4.51 15.57 -12.16
C LEU A 347 3.89 14.26 -12.64
N ILE A 348 2.70 13.96 -12.13
CA ILE A 348 1.95 12.75 -12.42
C ILE A 348 0.72 13.13 -13.22
N ASP A 349 0.58 12.57 -14.41
CA ASP A 349 -0.52 12.81 -15.33
C ASP A 349 -1.22 11.49 -15.65
N LEU A 350 -2.54 11.45 -15.48
CA LEU A 350 -3.39 10.35 -15.89
C LEU A 350 -3.97 10.73 -17.24
N MET A 351 -3.68 9.93 -18.25
CA MET A 351 -4.06 10.20 -19.64
C MET A 351 -4.96 9.11 -20.21
N GLN A 352 -5.90 9.49 -21.08
CA GLN A 352 -6.58 8.58 -22.00
C GLN A 352 -6.28 9.01 -23.43
N GLY A 353 -5.54 8.17 -24.16
CA GLY A 353 -4.90 8.58 -25.41
C GLY A 353 -3.99 9.79 -25.19
N ASN A 354 -4.32 10.92 -25.84
CA ASN A 354 -3.58 12.17 -25.72
C ASN A 354 -4.21 13.19 -24.76
N LYS A 355 -5.33 12.84 -24.10
CA LYS A 355 -6.06 13.74 -23.20
C LYS A 355 -5.66 13.49 -21.76
N SER A 356 -5.18 14.51 -21.07
CA SER A 356 -5.05 14.49 -19.61
C SER A 356 -6.45 14.49 -18.97
N ILE A 357 -6.72 13.50 -18.13
CA ILE A 357 -7.98 13.38 -17.37
C ILE A 357 -7.80 13.81 -15.91
N ALA A 358 -6.58 13.72 -15.37
CA ALA A 358 -6.21 14.27 -14.08
C ALA A 358 -4.70 14.47 -14.00
N GLN A 359 -4.26 15.53 -13.31
CA GLN A 359 -2.84 15.81 -13.11
C GLN A 359 -2.60 16.29 -11.68
N GLN A 360 -1.51 15.84 -11.08
CA GLN A 360 -1.03 16.38 -9.81
C GLN A 360 0.48 16.24 -9.70
N GLN A 361 1.05 16.87 -8.69
CA GLN A 361 2.43 16.68 -8.31
C GLN A 361 2.49 15.67 -7.16
N SER A 362 3.44 14.73 -7.21
CA SER A 362 3.72 13.85 -6.07
C SER A 362 4.21 14.68 -4.87
N ASP A 363 4.16 14.11 -3.67
CA ASP A 363 4.73 14.76 -2.49
C ASP A 363 6.28 14.75 -2.52
N LYS A 364 6.89 15.25 -1.45
CA LYS A 364 8.34 15.29 -1.27
C LYS A 364 8.98 13.90 -1.17
N PHE A 365 8.21 12.83 -1.00
CA PHE A 365 8.66 11.43 -0.97
C PHE A 365 8.35 10.68 -2.26
N GLY A 366 7.64 11.30 -3.20
CA GLY A 366 7.24 10.68 -4.46
C GLY A 366 5.85 10.05 -4.44
N ASN A 367 5.13 10.10 -3.31
CA ASN A 367 3.78 9.53 -3.22
C ASN A 367 2.76 10.38 -3.99
N PHE A 368 1.80 9.73 -4.61
CA PHE A 368 0.68 10.38 -5.27
C PHE A 368 -0.61 9.57 -5.11
N THR A 369 -1.76 10.26 -5.15
CA THR A 369 -3.09 9.67 -5.04
C THR A 369 -4.11 10.41 -5.90
N PHE A 370 -4.90 9.69 -6.70
CA PHE A 370 -6.02 10.24 -7.46
C PHE A 370 -7.33 9.59 -7.03
N ARG A 371 -8.40 10.35 -7.19
CA ARG A 371 -9.78 9.87 -7.13
C ARG A 371 -10.47 10.32 -8.41
N LEU A 372 -10.72 9.38 -9.31
CA LEU A 372 -11.35 9.66 -10.59
C LEU A 372 -12.85 9.36 -10.54
N ASP A 373 -13.65 10.28 -11.08
CA ASP A 373 -15.05 10.01 -11.39
C ASP A 373 -15.12 9.00 -12.55
N PRO A 374 -15.74 7.82 -12.39
CA PRO A 374 -15.83 6.81 -13.43
C PRO A 374 -16.55 7.33 -14.68
N SER A 375 -17.51 8.25 -14.54
CA SER A 375 -18.22 8.84 -15.68
C SER A 375 -17.34 9.72 -16.56
N SER A 376 -16.18 10.15 -16.06
CA SER A 376 -15.19 10.91 -16.83
C SER A 376 -14.24 10.03 -17.65
N ILE A 377 -14.32 8.71 -17.48
CA ILE A 377 -13.38 7.73 -18.05
C ILE A 377 -14.00 7.08 -19.28
N ASP A 378 -13.29 7.12 -20.40
CA ASP A 378 -13.65 6.35 -21.59
C ASP A 378 -13.32 4.86 -21.36
N SER A 379 -14.34 4.02 -21.23
CA SER A 379 -14.17 2.56 -21.02
C SER A 379 -13.45 1.85 -22.17
N ALA A 380 -13.43 2.43 -23.37
CA ALA A 380 -12.79 1.86 -24.54
C ALA A 380 -11.30 2.24 -24.66
N GLN A 381 -10.73 2.93 -23.67
CA GLN A 381 -9.34 3.39 -23.68
C GLN A 381 -8.61 3.04 -22.37
N GLN A 382 -7.32 2.70 -22.51
CA GLN A 382 -6.44 2.53 -21.37
C GLN A 382 -6.21 3.87 -20.67
N ILE A 383 -6.05 3.80 -19.35
CA ILE A 383 -5.50 4.90 -18.57
C ILE A 383 -3.99 4.74 -18.57
N THR A 384 -3.28 5.79 -18.99
CA THR A 384 -1.82 5.87 -18.93
C THR A 384 -1.42 6.78 -17.78
N LEU A 385 -0.75 6.19 -16.79
CA LEU A 385 -0.05 6.93 -15.75
C LEU A 385 1.30 7.38 -16.28
N LYS A 386 1.49 8.69 -16.45
CA LYS A 386 2.70 9.31 -16.96
C LYS A 386 3.39 10.14 -15.88
N LEU A 387 4.61 9.76 -15.54
CA LEU A 387 5.53 10.49 -14.68
C LEU A 387 6.37 11.42 -15.56
N THR A 388 6.52 12.67 -15.14
CA THR A 388 7.34 13.67 -15.82
C THR A 388 8.26 14.36 -14.82
N GLU A 389 9.55 14.35 -15.14
CA GLU A 389 10.58 15.04 -14.37
C GLU A 389 10.30 16.55 -14.24
N VAL A 390 10.51 17.07 -13.03
CA VAL A 390 10.62 18.50 -12.74
C VAL A 390 12.06 18.86 -12.37
N ASP A 391 12.45 20.10 -12.65
CA ASP A 391 13.75 20.62 -12.22
C ASP A 391 13.62 21.37 -10.90
N LEU A 392 13.96 20.70 -9.79
CA LEU A 392 13.93 21.29 -8.45
C LEU A 392 14.94 22.42 -8.24
N THR A 393 15.95 22.54 -9.10
CA THR A 393 16.95 23.61 -9.02
C THR A 393 16.46 24.91 -9.64
N VAL A 394 15.45 24.85 -10.52
CA VAL A 394 14.91 26.01 -11.24
C VAL A 394 13.46 26.30 -10.88
N ASN A 395 12.55 25.38 -11.18
CA ASN A 395 11.13 25.54 -10.90
C ASN A 395 10.48 24.17 -10.67
N PRO A 396 10.10 23.85 -9.42
CA PRO A 396 9.55 22.54 -9.10
C PRO A 396 8.17 22.29 -9.72
N LYS A 397 7.49 23.30 -10.28
CA LYS A 397 6.11 23.18 -10.77
C LYS A 397 5.99 22.97 -12.28
N VAL A 398 7.10 23.00 -13.01
CA VAL A 398 7.11 22.92 -14.49
C VAL A 398 8.01 21.77 -14.91
N PRO A 399 7.64 21.01 -15.96
CA PRO A 399 8.53 20.01 -16.53
C PRO A 399 9.92 20.59 -16.85
N ALA A 400 10.97 19.82 -16.61
CA ALA A 400 12.31 20.19 -17.05
C ALA A 400 12.36 20.35 -18.59
N ALA A 401 13.27 21.20 -19.10
CA ALA A 401 13.37 21.48 -20.54
C ALA A 401 13.61 20.22 -21.41
N GLN A 402 14.20 19.18 -20.82
CA GLN A 402 14.38 17.85 -21.40
C GLN A 402 13.91 16.78 -20.41
N ALA A 403 12.69 16.98 -19.88
CA ALA A 403 12.14 16.11 -18.85
C ALA A 403 12.14 14.64 -19.27
N LYS A 404 12.74 13.80 -18.43
CA LYS A 404 12.52 12.35 -18.52
C LYS A 404 11.05 12.04 -18.24
N THR A 405 10.53 11.05 -18.95
CA THR A 405 9.17 10.55 -18.73
C THR A 405 9.18 9.03 -18.57
N VAL A 406 8.25 8.55 -17.75
CA VAL A 406 7.95 7.12 -17.58
C VAL A 406 6.46 6.94 -17.68
N SER A 407 5.99 5.90 -18.37
CA SER A 407 4.56 5.67 -18.54
C SER A 407 4.20 4.22 -18.26
N LYS A 408 3.03 4.02 -17.63
CA LYS A 408 2.43 2.70 -17.40
C LYS A 408 0.95 2.77 -17.75
N ALA A 409 0.53 1.89 -18.66
CA ALA A 409 -0.87 1.74 -19.03
C ALA A 409 -1.54 0.65 -18.18
N PHE A 410 -2.82 0.84 -17.88
CA PHE A 410 -3.69 -0.14 -17.25
C PHE A 410 -5.13 0.03 -17.70
N ASP A 411 -5.91 -1.04 -17.56
CA ASP A 411 -7.31 -1.07 -17.95
C ASP A 411 -8.17 -0.45 -16.84
N PRO A 412 -9.18 0.37 -17.16
CA PRO A 412 -10.12 0.86 -16.17
C PRO A 412 -10.99 -0.28 -15.61
N ILE A 413 -11.49 -0.12 -14.38
CA ILE A 413 -12.31 -1.12 -13.69
C ILE A 413 -13.78 -0.66 -13.71
N PRO A 414 -14.64 -1.15 -14.62
CA PRO A 414 -16.03 -0.76 -14.70
C PRO A 414 -16.85 -1.38 -13.57
N SER A 415 -17.93 -0.70 -13.17
CA SER A 415 -18.89 -1.21 -12.19
C SER A 415 -19.99 -2.02 -12.81
N TYR A 416 -20.06 -2.13 -14.13
CA TYR A 416 -21.18 -2.80 -14.78
C TYR A 416 -20.73 -3.38 -16.09
N LEU A 417 -21.26 -4.51 -16.49
CA LEU A 417 -21.07 -5.04 -17.84
C LEU A 417 -22.43 -5.41 -18.44
N GLU A 418 -22.63 -5.00 -19.67
CA GLU A 418 -23.79 -5.35 -20.48
C GLU A 418 -23.34 -5.34 -21.93
N GLY A 419 -23.63 -6.40 -22.68
CA GLY A 419 -23.23 -6.49 -24.08
C GLY A 419 -23.19 -7.92 -24.58
N TYR A 420 -22.57 -8.10 -25.74
CA TYR A 420 -22.47 -9.37 -26.42
C TYR A 420 -21.16 -10.08 -26.14
N ALA A 421 -21.23 -11.40 -26.04
CA ALA A 421 -20.09 -12.30 -25.93
C ALA A 421 -19.52 -12.57 -27.33
N TYR A 422 -18.27 -12.16 -27.53
CA TYR A 422 -17.52 -12.39 -28.77
C TYR A 422 -16.38 -13.37 -28.52
N ASP A 423 -16.06 -14.20 -29.50
CA ASP A 423 -14.80 -14.93 -29.51
C ASP A 423 -13.62 -14.02 -29.92
N ALA A 424 -12.42 -14.61 -29.95
CA ALA A 424 -11.19 -13.93 -30.37
C ALA A 424 -11.24 -13.43 -31.84
N SER A 425 -12.09 -14.01 -32.69
CA SER A 425 -12.30 -13.57 -34.08
C SER A 425 -13.36 -12.46 -34.22
N GLY A 426 -14.01 -12.07 -33.12
CA GLY A 426 -15.10 -11.10 -33.13
C GLY A 426 -16.44 -11.70 -33.54
N LYS A 427 -16.59 -13.03 -33.54
CA LYS A 427 -17.87 -13.69 -33.82
C LYS A 427 -18.69 -13.85 -32.53
N LEU A 428 -19.96 -13.50 -32.61
CA LEU A 428 -20.94 -13.70 -31.52
C LEU A 428 -20.99 -15.17 -31.09
N GLN A 429 -21.03 -15.39 -29.77
CA GLN A 429 -21.09 -16.72 -29.15
C GLN A 429 -22.40 -16.90 -28.36
N PRO A 430 -23.49 -17.34 -29.02
CA PRO A 430 -24.72 -17.71 -28.35
C PRO A 430 -24.48 -18.73 -27.24
N PHE A 431 -25.20 -18.58 -26.11
CA PHE A 431 -25.16 -19.49 -24.97
C PHE A 431 -23.76 -19.69 -24.34
N ALA A 432 -22.80 -18.81 -24.65
CA ALA A 432 -21.46 -18.90 -24.10
C ALA A 432 -21.46 -18.72 -22.59
N THR A 433 -20.60 -19.48 -21.90
CA THR A 433 -20.26 -19.19 -20.51
C THR A 433 -19.32 -17.99 -20.48
N VAL A 434 -19.69 -16.98 -19.69
CA VAL A 434 -18.90 -15.77 -19.48
C VAL A 434 -18.40 -15.77 -18.04
N ARG A 435 -17.07 -15.80 -17.89
CA ARG A 435 -16.39 -15.78 -16.59
C ARG A 435 -15.68 -14.46 -16.38
N VAL A 436 -15.87 -13.88 -15.20
CA VAL A 436 -15.07 -12.75 -14.71
C VAL A 436 -13.88 -13.35 -13.96
N ARG A 437 -12.67 -13.16 -14.47
CA ARG A 437 -11.44 -13.72 -13.88
C ARG A 437 -10.53 -12.62 -13.37
N MET A 438 -10.02 -12.80 -12.15
CA MET A 438 -9.08 -11.87 -11.51
C MET A 438 -7.75 -11.87 -12.27
N GLN A 439 -7.21 -10.70 -12.60
CA GLN A 439 -5.90 -10.63 -13.28
C GLN A 439 -4.76 -11.13 -12.39
N ILE A 440 -4.83 -10.86 -11.08
CA ILE A 440 -3.75 -11.16 -10.13
C ILE A 440 -3.56 -12.65 -9.88
N SER A 441 -4.64 -13.43 -9.93
CA SER A 441 -4.68 -14.82 -9.48
C SER A 441 -5.16 -15.80 -10.56
N ASP A 442 -5.64 -15.28 -11.69
CA ASP A 442 -6.33 -16.02 -12.74
C ASP A 442 -7.60 -16.73 -12.23
N SER A 443 -8.09 -16.42 -11.03
CA SER A 443 -9.19 -17.17 -10.42
C SER A 443 -10.55 -16.68 -10.90
N ILE A 444 -11.55 -17.57 -10.96
CA ILE A 444 -12.92 -17.24 -11.38
C ILE A 444 -13.61 -16.52 -10.22
N TYR A 445 -13.96 -15.24 -10.43
CA TYR A 445 -14.69 -14.43 -9.46
C TYR A 445 -16.21 -14.59 -9.61
N PHE A 446 -16.69 -14.58 -10.86
CA PHE A 446 -18.10 -14.69 -11.19
C PHE A 446 -18.29 -15.42 -12.52
N GLU A 447 -19.40 -16.13 -12.68
CA GLU A 447 -19.77 -16.83 -13.92
C GLU A 447 -21.24 -16.54 -14.25
N THR A 448 -21.52 -16.30 -15.53
CA THR A 448 -22.87 -16.19 -16.09
C THR A 448 -22.93 -16.85 -17.47
N LYS A 449 -24.11 -16.91 -18.08
CA LYS A 449 -24.30 -17.37 -19.46
C LYS A 449 -24.84 -16.25 -20.33
N ALA A 450 -24.37 -16.20 -21.56
CA ALA A 450 -24.99 -15.42 -22.61
C ALA A 450 -26.30 -16.09 -23.07
N ASP A 451 -27.21 -15.31 -23.63
CA ASP A 451 -28.45 -15.82 -24.22
C ASP A 451 -28.24 -16.32 -25.67
N LYS A 452 -29.34 -16.64 -26.35
CA LYS A 452 -29.35 -17.10 -27.74
C LYS A 452 -28.79 -16.08 -28.74
N ASP A 453 -28.81 -14.80 -28.38
CA ASP A 453 -28.30 -13.69 -29.19
C ASP A 453 -26.86 -13.31 -28.75
N ALA A 454 -26.24 -14.15 -27.91
CA ALA A 454 -24.94 -13.96 -27.27
C ALA A 454 -24.89 -12.80 -26.27
N PHE A 455 -26.03 -12.27 -25.84
CA PHE A 455 -26.09 -11.14 -24.91
C PHE A 455 -26.00 -11.59 -23.45
N PHE A 456 -25.31 -10.80 -22.61
CA PHE A 456 -25.20 -11.05 -21.18
C PHE A 456 -25.12 -9.74 -20.38
N THR A 457 -25.39 -9.85 -19.09
CA THR A 457 -25.20 -8.77 -18.10
C THR A 457 -24.42 -9.28 -16.90
N VAL A 458 -23.63 -8.40 -16.28
CA VAL A 458 -23.01 -8.61 -14.99
C VAL A 458 -23.28 -7.40 -14.10
N ALA A 459 -24.09 -7.63 -13.06
CA ALA A 459 -24.44 -6.61 -12.09
C ALA A 459 -23.21 -6.11 -11.31
N PRO A 460 -23.22 -4.87 -10.79
CA PRO A 460 -22.06 -4.31 -10.07
C PRO A 460 -21.55 -5.14 -8.90
N ARG A 461 -22.46 -5.75 -8.12
CA ARG A 461 -22.12 -6.65 -7.01
C ARG A 461 -21.34 -7.91 -7.43
N ASN A 462 -21.41 -8.27 -8.70
CA ASN A 462 -20.76 -9.45 -9.28
C ASN A 462 -19.46 -9.11 -10.00
N LEU A 463 -18.98 -7.87 -9.89
CA LEU A 463 -17.71 -7.43 -10.44
C LEU A 463 -16.71 -7.16 -9.31
N PRO A 464 -15.44 -7.59 -9.47
CA PRO A 464 -14.44 -7.32 -8.47
C PRO A 464 -14.02 -5.84 -8.52
N ILE A 465 -13.58 -5.34 -7.37
CA ILE A 465 -13.01 -3.99 -7.25
C ILE A 465 -11.54 -3.90 -7.69
N LEU A 466 -10.94 -5.06 -8.01
CA LEU A 466 -9.58 -5.23 -8.49
C LEU A 466 -9.59 -5.52 -10.00
N PRO A 467 -8.44 -5.36 -10.69
CA PRO A 467 -8.35 -5.65 -12.12
C PRO A 467 -8.77 -7.07 -12.48
N TYR A 468 -9.57 -7.19 -13.53
CA TYR A 468 -10.10 -8.46 -14.04
C TYR A 468 -10.12 -8.48 -15.56
N TYR A 469 -10.42 -9.65 -16.12
CA TYR A 469 -10.69 -9.84 -17.54
C TYR A 469 -11.87 -10.81 -17.71
N LEU A 470 -12.42 -10.87 -18.93
CA LEU A 470 -13.50 -11.79 -19.26
C LEU A 470 -12.95 -13.03 -19.97
N GLU A 471 -13.38 -14.22 -19.56
CA GLU A 471 -13.15 -15.46 -20.29
C GLU A 471 -14.47 -15.92 -20.91
N ILE A 472 -14.50 -15.98 -22.25
CA ILE A 472 -15.67 -16.38 -23.04
C ILE A 472 -15.47 -17.82 -23.52
N ILE A 473 -16.32 -18.74 -23.07
CA ILE A 473 -16.28 -20.16 -23.41
C ILE A 473 -17.51 -20.50 -24.26
N PRO A 474 -17.35 -20.91 -25.53
CA PRO A 474 -18.48 -21.27 -26.38
C PRO A 474 -19.30 -22.45 -25.81
N ALA A 475 -20.62 -22.45 -26.01
CA ALA A 475 -21.53 -23.45 -25.45
C ALA A 475 -21.18 -24.91 -25.83
N ASN A 476 -20.56 -25.12 -26.99
CA ASN A 476 -20.17 -26.44 -27.51
C ASN A 476 -18.80 -26.91 -27.03
N VAL A 477 -18.12 -26.13 -26.21
CA VAL A 477 -16.81 -26.49 -25.66
C VAL A 477 -17.03 -26.97 -24.24
N LEU A 478 -16.99 -28.29 -24.04
CA LEU A 478 -16.89 -28.85 -22.70
C LEU A 478 -15.67 -28.21 -22.03
N PRO A 479 -15.80 -27.67 -20.80
CA PRO A 479 -14.69 -27.04 -20.11
C PRO A 479 -13.55 -28.06 -20.01
N GLY A 480 -12.54 -27.89 -20.87
CA GLY A 480 -11.36 -28.73 -20.86
C GLY A 480 -10.71 -28.57 -19.49
N THR A 481 -10.49 -29.68 -18.81
CA THR A 481 -9.71 -29.71 -17.56
C THR A 481 -8.39 -28.98 -17.80
N GLY A 482 -8.27 -27.77 -17.27
CA GLY A 482 -7.15 -26.88 -17.49
C GLY A 482 -5.86 -27.45 -16.91
N GLY A 483 -5.22 -28.34 -17.66
CA GLY A 483 -3.84 -28.73 -17.40
C GLY A 483 -2.95 -27.54 -17.72
N ALA A 484 -2.38 -26.92 -16.69
CA ALA A 484 -1.35 -25.90 -16.85
C ALA A 484 -0.24 -26.45 -17.76
N GLY A 485 -0.18 -25.94 -18.99
CA GLY A 485 0.78 -26.36 -20.00
C GLY A 485 2.20 -26.13 -19.52
N THR A 486 2.83 -27.19 -19.03
CA THR A 486 4.25 -27.20 -18.72
C THR A 486 4.98 -27.33 -20.06
N GLY A 487 5.73 -26.29 -20.45
CA GLY A 487 6.52 -26.28 -21.69
C GLY A 487 7.57 -27.40 -21.68
N GLY A 488 7.24 -28.53 -22.33
CA GLY A 488 8.15 -29.66 -22.53
C GLY A 488 8.96 -29.50 -23.81
N THR A 489 10.27 -29.41 -23.64
CA THR A 489 11.30 -29.31 -24.69
C THR A 489 11.29 -30.56 -25.58
N GLY A 490 11.43 -30.36 -26.89
CA GLY A 490 11.25 -31.38 -27.91
C GLY A 490 12.23 -32.56 -27.84
N VAL A 491 11.68 -33.75 -28.11
CA VAL A 491 12.42 -34.94 -28.53
C VAL A 491 11.97 -35.28 -29.95
N THR A 492 12.92 -35.30 -30.87
CA THR A 492 12.76 -35.64 -32.29
C THR A 492 12.77 -37.16 -32.48
N GLY A 493 11.71 -37.72 -33.09
CA GLY A 493 11.68 -39.14 -33.43
C GLY A 493 10.57 -39.53 -34.42
N ALA A 494 10.99 -39.79 -35.67
CA ALA A 494 10.42 -40.63 -36.74
C ALA A 494 8.99 -40.36 -37.31
N PRO A 495 8.82 -40.35 -38.65
CA PRO A 495 7.52 -40.18 -39.31
C PRO A 495 6.77 -41.51 -39.44
N ALA A 496 5.51 -41.54 -39.01
CA ALA A 496 4.54 -42.61 -39.24
C ALA A 496 3.23 -41.99 -39.81
N PRO A 497 2.36 -42.78 -40.48
CA PRO A 497 1.70 -42.38 -41.72
C PRO A 497 0.50 -41.45 -41.55
N THR A 498 0.29 -40.67 -42.61
CA THR A 498 -0.82 -39.76 -42.89
C THR A 498 -2.19 -40.45 -42.76
N GLY A 499 -2.81 -40.29 -41.59
CA GLY A 499 -4.26 -40.43 -41.42
C GLY A 499 -4.93 -39.06 -41.55
N THR A 500 -5.76 -38.88 -42.57
CA THR A 500 -6.66 -37.73 -42.71
C THR A 500 -7.77 -37.80 -41.66
N GLY A 501 -7.44 -37.42 -40.42
CA GLY A 501 -8.41 -37.14 -39.38
C GLY A 501 -8.85 -35.68 -39.47
N THR A 502 -10.12 -35.45 -39.74
CA THR A 502 -10.75 -34.13 -39.67
C THR A 502 -10.63 -33.64 -38.23
N ALA A 503 -9.66 -32.76 -37.96
CA ALA A 503 -9.48 -32.16 -36.66
C ALA A 503 -10.71 -31.28 -36.35
N THR A 504 -11.61 -31.79 -35.52
CA THR A 504 -12.60 -30.97 -34.81
C THR A 504 -11.81 -30.05 -33.89
N GLY A 505 -11.43 -28.88 -34.43
CA GLY A 505 -10.76 -27.84 -33.67
C GLY A 505 -11.68 -27.36 -32.57
N THR A 506 -11.44 -27.81 -31.34
CA THR A 506 -12.03 -27.23 -30.15
C THR A 506 -11.64 -25.77 -30.10
N THR A 507 -12.60 -24.89 -30.33
CA THR A 507 -12.43 -23.43 -30.18
C THR A 507 -11.99 -23.16 -28.75
N ALA A 508 -10.77 -22.65 -28.57
CA ALA A 508 -10.25 -22.34 -27.24
C ALA A 508 -11.05 -21.19 -26.60
N ALA A 509 -11.13 -21.19 -25.26
CA ALA A 509 -11.70 -20.08 -24.50
C ALA A 509 -10.98 -18.76 -24.85
N ALA A 510 -11.75 -17.69 -25.09
CA ALA A 510 -11.20 -16.39 -25.43
C ALA A 510 -11.01 -15.55 -24.16
N LYS A 511 -9.77 -15.14 -23.86
CA LYS A 511 -9.50 -14.11 -22.85
C LYS A 511 -9.67 -12.74 -23.49
N VAL A 512 -10.62 -11.95 -22.99
CA VAL A 512 -11.03 -10.64 -23.50
C VAL A 512 -10.78 -9.61 -22.41
N SER A 513 -9.99 -8.57 -22.71
CA SER A 513 -9.81 -7.48 -21.74
C SER A 513 -11.08 -6.64 -21.62
N VAL A 514 -11.23 -5.89 -20.53
CA VAL A 514 -12.36 -4.98 -20.36
C VAL A 514 -12.44 -3.95 -21.50
N ILE A 515 -11.29 -3.46 -21.95
CA ILE A 515 -11.21 -2.49 -23.04
C ILE A 515 -11.63 -3.11 -24.36
N GLU A 516 -11.15 -4.32 -24.65
CA GLU A 516 -11.55 -5.04 -25.85
C GLU A 516 -13.07 -5.30 -25.85
N PHE A 517 -13.63 -5.68 -24.70
CA PHE A 517 -15.07 -5.83 -24.52
C PHE A 517 -15.82 -4.51 -24.78
N ALA A 518 -15.35 -3.40 -24.20
CA ALA A 518 -15.95 -2.08 -24.38
C ALA A 518 -15.89 -1.62 -25.84
N GLN A 519 -14.76 -1.83 -26.52
CA GLN A 519 -14.59 -1.50 -27.93
C GLN A 519 -15.53 -2.31 -28.83
N LYS A 520 -15.63 -3.63 -28.62
CA LYS A 520 -16.52 -4.51 -29.40
C LYS A 520 -18.01 -4.22 -29.15
N ASN A 521 -18.36 -3.62 -28.01
CA ASN A 521 -19.75 -3.29 -27.65
C ASN A 521 -20.07 -1.80 -27.76
N GLN A 522 -19.18 -0.99 -28.33
CA GLN A 522 -19.30 0.47 -28.33
C GLN A 522 -20.60 0.97 -28.97
N GLU A 523 -21.00 0.43 -30.13
CA GLU A 523 -22.23 0.80 -30.82
C GLU A 523 -23.47 0.50 -29.98
N TYR A 524 -23.49 -0.66 -29.32
CA TYR A 524 -24.55 -1.06 -28.42
C TYR A 524 -24.63 -0.14 -27.20
N HIS A 525 -23.49 0.15 -26.55
CA HIS A 525 -23.43 1.05 -25.40
C HIS A 525 -23.92 2.45 -25.75
N GLN A 526 -23.53 2.99 -26.91
CA GLN A 526 -24.00 4.29 -27.36
C GLN A 526 -25.50 4.30 -27.64
N THR A 527 -26.02 3.27 -28.32
CA THR A 527 -27.44 3.16 -28.67
C THR A 527 -28.33 3.02 -27.44
N GLN A 528 -27.90 2.23 -26.45
CA GLN A 528 -28.65 1.99 -25.22
C GLN A 528 -28.32 2.99 -24.11
N VAL A 529 -27.46 3.97 -24.39
CA VAL A 529 -26.98 4.99 -23.45
C VAL A 529 -26.47 4.34 -22.15
N ILE A 530 -25.61 3.34 -22.32
CA ILE A 530 -24.96 2.60 -21.24
C ILE A 530 -23.60 3.21 -20.99
N ASP A 531 -23.32 3.49 -19.73
CA ASP A 531 -21.99 3.79 -19.22
C ASP A 531 -21.59 2.69 -18.23
N ILE A 532 -20.77 1.77 -18.71
CA ILE A 532 -20.23 0.66 -17.92
C ILE A 532 -19.30 1.14 -16.80
N MET A 533 -18.66 2.31 -16.96
CA MET A 533 -17.82 2.89 -15.92
C MET A 533 -18.64 3.41 -14.75
N SER A 534 -19.72 4.15 -14.99
CA SER A 534 -20.58 4.64 -13.90
C SER A 534 -21.66 3.63 -13.46
N GLY A 535 -21.85 2.55 -14.23
CA GLY A 535 -22.91 1.57 -13.99
C GLY A 535 -24.30 2.15 -14.21
N THR A 536 -24.43 2.97 -15.25
CA THR A 536 -25.69 3.63 -15.59
C THR A 536 -26.21 3.21 -16.96
N LYS A 537 -27.54 3.20 -17.09
CA LYS A 537 -28.27 2.98 -18.34
C LYS A 537 -29.33 4.06 -18.46
N ASN A 538 -29.31 4.83 -19.54
CA ASN A 538 -30.14 6.04 -19.70
C ASN A 538 -29.98 7.03 -18.54
N GLY A 539 -28.74 7.16 -18.02
CA GLY A 539 -28.41 8.04 -16.89
C GLY A 539 -28.95 7.58 -15.51
N LYS A 540 -29.61 6.42 -15.43
CA LYS A 540 -30.08 5.81 -14.18
C LYS A 540 -29.13 4.70 -13.77
N LYS A 541 -28.83 4.56 -12.47
CA LYS A 541 -28.02 3.44 -11.97
C LYS A 541 -28.75 2.12 -12.24
N VAL A 542 -28.03 1.17 -12.83
CA VAL A 542 -28.60 -0.15 -13.18
C VAL A 542 -28.87 -0.99 -11.92
N ASP A 543 -28.06 -0.80 -10.90
CA ASP A 543 -28.25 -1.40 -9.58
C ASP A 543 -28.09 -0.31 -8.52
N PRO A 544 -29.16 0.43 -8.19
CA PRO A 544 -29.08 1.49 -7.20
C PRO A 544 -28.71 0.92 -5.83
N THR A 545 -29.10 -0.31 -5.47
CA THR A 545 -28.73 -0.90 -4.18
C THR A 545 -27.26 -1.35 -4.12
N ALA A 546 -26.65 -1.71 -5.25
CA ALA A 546 -25.21 -2.05 -5.28
C ALA A 546 -24.25 -0.85 -5.15
N VAL A 547 -24.70 0.40 -5.34
CA VAL A 547 -23.81 1.57 -5.28
C VAL A 547 -24.35 2.72 -4.42
N ALA A 548 -25.66 2.81 -4.16
CA ALA A 548 -26.24 3.93 -3.41
C ALA A 548 -25.86 3.91 -1.93
N ASP A 549 -25.53 2.75 -1.37
CA ASP A 549 -25.10 2.67 0.03
C ASP A 549 -23.58 2.65 0.21
N SER A 550 -22.77 2.33 -0.80
CA SER A 550 -21.32 2.50 -0.66
C SER A 550 -20.90 3.96 -0.76
N ALA A 551 -21.45 4.78 -1.67
CA ALA A 551 -20.98 6.17 -1.82
C ALA A 551 -21.62 7.16 -0.83
N ASN A 552 -22.93 7.04 -0.55
CA ASN A 552 -23.60 7.91 0.43
C ASN A 552 -23.29 7.50 1.89
N ALA A 553 -23.00 6.22 2.17
CA ALA A 553 -22.52 5.80 3.50
C ALA A 553 -21.01 6.04 3.68
N VAL A 554 -20.21 6.14 2.61
CA VAL A 554 -18.77 6.50 2.72
C VAL A 554 -18.54 8.01 2.85
N PHE A 555 -19.39 8.90 2.29
CA PHE A 555 -19.11 10.36 2.28
C PHE A 555 -20.26 11.32 2.65
N GLY A 556 -21.49 10.86 2.85
CA GLY A 556 -22.62 11.65 3.40
C GLY A 556 -23.02 12.95 2.65
N LYS A 557 -24.23 13.00 2.09
CA LYS A 557 -24.83 14.22 1.48
C LYS A 557 -24.96 15.43 2.41
N SER A 558 -24.90 15.26 3.74
CA SER A 558 -24.99 16.37 4.71
C SER A 558 -23.65 16.85 5.26
N GLY A 559 -22.55 16.14 4.96
CA GLY A 559 -21.22 16.43 5.47
C GLY A 559 -20.50 17.53 4.69
N ALA A 560 -20.61 17.60 3.37
CA ALA A 560 -19.81 18.55 2.59
C ALA A 560 -20.16 20.03 2.86
N GLN A 561 -21.41 20.36 3.18
CA GLN A 561 -21.83 21.72 3.54
C GLN A 561 -21.60 22.03 5.03
N LYS A 562 -21.96 21.11 5.94
CA LYS A 562 -21.68 21.27 7.38
C LYS A 562 -20.20 21.14 7.74
N ALA A 563 -19.40 20.38 7.01
CA ALA A 563 -17.94 20.31 7.18
C ALA A 563 -17.25 21.51 6.54
N LYS A 564 -17.76 22.09 5.45
CA LYS A 564 -17.27 23.41 5.01
C LYS A 564 -17.58 24.50 6.03
N GLU A 565 -18.76 24.47 6.65
CA GLU A 565 -19.10 25.38 7.76
C GLU A 565 -18.40 25.04 9.08
N ALA A 566 -18.15 23.78 9.42
CA ALA A 566 -17.49 23.35 10.65
C ALA A 566 -15.96 23.40 10.55
N VAL A 567 -15.38 23.25 9.35
CA VAL A 567 -13.96 23.55 9.08
C VAL A 567 -13.75 25.05 9.02
N LYS A 568 -14.68 25.83 8.46
CA LYS A 568 -14.63 27.30 8.55
C LYS A 568 -14.78 27.78 10.00
N LYS A 569 -15.80 27.28 10.72
CA LYS A 569 -16.02 27.58 12.14
C LYS A 569 -14.91 27.01 13.02
N GLY A 570 -14.32 25.87 12.66
CA GLY A 570 -13.16 25.27 13.33
C GLY A 570 -11.87 26.04 13.08
N PHE A 571 -11.65 26.60 11.89
CA PHE A 571 -10.55 27.53 11.62
C PHE A 571 -10.75 28.86 12.35
N GLU A 572 -11.98 29.38 12.39
CA GLU A 572 -12.32 30.60 13.12
C GLU A 572 -12.22 30.40 14.65
N THR A 573 -12.61 29.23 15.17
CA THR A 573 -12.54 28.88 16.59
C THR A 573 -11.10 28.54 17.00
N ALA A 574 -10.34 27.80 16.20
CA ALA A 574 -8.92 27.52 16.46
C ALA A 574 -8.06 28.78 16.31
N ALA A 575 -8.39 29.70 15.41
CA ALA A 575 -7.75 31.01 15.34
C ALA A 575 -8.10 31.88 16.56
N ALA A 576 -9.34 31.82 17.04
CA ALA A 576 -9.77 32.50 18.26
C ALA A 576 -9.09 31.92 19.52
N GLU A 577 -9.04 30.60 19.66
CA GLU A 577 -8.39 29.86 20.75
C GLU A 577 -6.87 30.03 20.73
N ALA A 578 -6.23 30.02 19.55
CA ALA A 578 -4.81 30.34 19.42
C ALA A 578 -4.52 31.82 19.76
N SER A 579 -5.44 32.75 19.45
CA SER A 579 -5.31 34.15 19.89
C SER A 579 -5.50 34.30 21.39
N GLN A 580 -6.42 33.52 21.99
CA GLN A 580 -6.70 33.53 23.42
C GLN A 580 -5.57 32.87 24.22
N ALA A 581 -4.97 31.79 23.71
CA ALA A 581 -3.79 31.16 24.27
C ALA A 581 -2.57 32.09 24.20
N ARG A 582 -2.36 32.81 23.08
CA ARG A 582 -1.30 33.84 22.98
C ARG A 582 -1.55 35.02 23.91
N ALA A 583 -2.81 35.43 24.12
CA ALA A 583 -3.18 36.46 25.07
C ALA A 583 -2.95 36.03 26.53
N GLN A 584 -3.31 34.79 26.88
CA GLN A 584 -3.04 34.23 28.21
C GLN A 584 -1.55 34.05 28.47
N GLN A 585 -0.79 33.58 27.48
CA GLN A 585 0.67 33.44 27.60
C GLN A 585 1.35 34.81 27.76
N SER A 586 0.85 35.85 27.06
CA SER A 586 1.31 37.23 27.25
C SER A 586 0.99 37.77 28.65
N TYR A 587 -0.19 37.44 29.19
CA TYR A 587 -0.59 37.86 30.53
C TYR A 587 0.24 37.18 31.64
N VAL A 588 0.50 35.87 31.51
CA VAL A 588 1.38 35.14 32.43
C VAL A 588 2.81 35.68 32.37
N THR A 589 3.32 35.96 31.18
CA THR A 589 4.65 36.56 31.00
C THR A 589 4.74 37.95 31.66
N LEU A 590 3.68 38.77 31.54
CA LEU A 590 3.60 40.06 32.21
C LEU A 590 3.59 39.92 33.74
N LEU A 591 2.82 38.97 34.28
CA LEU A 591 2.78 38.71 35.73
C LEU A 591 4.15 38.26 36.27
N ILE A 592 4.87 37.42 35.53
CA ILE A 592 6.22 36.99 35.88
C ILE A 592 7.19 38.19 35.88
N LEU A 593 7.11 39.07 34.87
CA LEU A 593 7.92 40.28 34.81
C LEU A 593 7.62 41.24 35.97
N VAL A 594 6.35 41.43 36.33
CA VAL A 594 5.96 42.25 37.49
C VAL A 594 6.48 41.65 38.80
N ALA A 595 6.37 40.33 38.97
CA ALA A 595 6.90 39.65 40.15
C ALA A 595 8.43 39.79 40.25
N LEU A 596 9.15 39.66 39.13
CA LEU A 596 10.60 39.89 39.05
C LEU A 596 10.97 41.33 39.41
N LEU A 597 10.22 42.33 38.94
CA LEU A 597 10.46 43.73 39.28
C LEU A 597 10.24 44.02 40.76
N ILE A 598 9.20 43.43 41.38
CA ILE A 598 8.96 43.54 42.81
C ILE A 598 10.10 42.89 43.60
N PHE A 599 10.57 41.72 43.17
CA PHE A 599 11.68 41.02 43.81
C PHE A 599 12.99 41.82 43.72
N LEU A 600 13.32 42.35 42.54
CA LEU A 600 14.47 43.24 42.33
C LEU A 600 14.36 44.52 43.17
N GLY A 601 13.19 45.15 43.21
CA GLY A 601 12.95 46.32 44.06
C GLY A 601 13.16 46.01 45.54
N SER A 602 12.71 44.84 46.00
CA SER A 602 12.90 44.36 47.37
C SER A 602 14.38 44.15 47.68
N LEU A 603 15.14 43.53 46.77
CA LEU A 603 16.59 43.35 46.91
C LEU A 603 17.33 44.69 46.98
N VAL A 604 16.95 45.67 46.17
CA VAL A 604 17.52 47.02 46.22
C VAL A 604 17.24 47.70 47.56
N VAL A 605 16.02 47.59 48.09
CA VAL A 605 15.68 48.15 49.41
C VAL A 605 16.48 47.47 50.52
N VAL A 606 16.63 46.14 50.49
CA VAL A 606 17.46 45.40 51.45
C VAL A 606 18.93 45.82 51.33
N PHE A 607 19.44 45.97 50.11
CA PHE A 607 20.81 46.42 49.86
C PHE A 607 21.04 47.84 50.39
N LEU A 608 20.11 48.77 50.13
CA LEU A 608 20.17 50.14 50.63
C LEU A 608 20.05 50.21 52.15
N LYS A 609 19.15 49.42 52.77
CA LYS A 609 19.08 49.30 54.24
C LYS A 609 20.36 48.74 54.83
N LYS A 610 20.95 47.71 54.21
CA LYS A 610 22.22 47.11 54.65
C LYS A 610 23.38 48.09 54.50
N ARG A 611 23.36 48.92 53.46
CA ARG A 611 24.35 50.00 53.25
C ARG A 611 24.16 51.15 54.25
N ALA A 612 22.93 51.55 54.54
CA ALA A 612 22.61 52.55 55.56
C ALA A 612 22.99 52.07 56.97
N ALA A 613 22.74 50.80 57.29
CA ALA A 613 23.15 50.17 58.55
C ALA A 613 24.69 50.05 58.68
N LYS A 614 25.41 49.95 57.56
CA LYS A 614 26.88 49.99 57.51
C LYS A 614 27.47 51.40 57.39
N GLY A 615 26.63 52.44 57.27
CA GLY A 615 27.04 53.83 57.13
C GLY A 615 27.11 54.60 58.45
N ALA A 616 26.75 53.99 59.57
CA ALA A 616 27.00 54.57 60.89
C ALA A 616 28.33 54.03 61.43
N ALA A 617 29.31 54.93 61.53
CA ALA A 617 30.69 54.70 61.98
C ALA A 617 31.66 54.19 60.91
N LEU A 618 32.21 55.13 60.13
CA LEU A 618 33.63 55.08 59.83
C LEU A 618 34.32 56.20 60.63
N PRO A 619 35.31 55.87 61.47
CA PRO A 619 36.06 56.84 62.24
C PRO A 619 37.06 57.57 61.33
N LEU A 620 37.15 58.87 61.56
CA LEU A 620 38.30 59.70 61.19
C LEU A 620 39.46 59.31 62.10
N GLU A 621 40.48 58.61 61.59
CA GLU A 621 41.82 58.67 62.18
C GLU A 621 42.90 58.33 61.15
N GLY A 622 43.91 59.19 61.07
CA GLY A 622 44.97 59.14 60.07
C GLY A 622 46.22 58.39 60.50
N SER A 623 47.03 58.03 59.51
CA SER A 623 48.48 57.80 59.62
C SER A 623 49.00 57.81 58.18
N LYS A 624 49.68 58.88 57.75
CA LYS A 624 51.14 59.02 57.75
C LYS A 624 51.89 57.90 57.02
N ASP A 625 52.53 58.35 55.95
CA ASP A 625 53.88 58.05 55.48
C ASP A 625 54.14 56.82 54.58
N VAL A 626 54.49 57.16 53.33
CA VAL A 626 55.81 56.86 52.70
C VAL A 626 56.09 55.41 52.29
N TYR A 627 55.93 55.08 51.00
CA TYR A 627 57.06 55.02 50.04
C TYR A 627 56.56 54.74 48.62
N THR A 628 57.17 55.50 47.70
CA THR A 628 57.20 55.35 46.26
C THR A 628 57.54 53.93 45.80
N ARG A 629 56.80 53.42 44.81
CA ARG A 629 57.39 52.58 43.77
C ARG A 629 56.62 52.78 42.47
N GLU A 630 57.27 53.52 41.59
CA GLU A 630 56.95 53.65 40.17
C GLU A 630 57.23 52.32 39.44
N GLU A 631 56.67 52.27 38.22
CA GLU A 631 56.97 51.39 37.07
C GLU A 631 56.11 50.14 36.82
N PRO A 632 55.89 49.77 35.55
CA PRO A 632 55.56 50.68 34.45
C PRO A 632 54.43 50.16 33.54
N VAL A 633 53.77 51.12 32.92
CA VAL A 633 52.90 50.95 31.75
C VAL A 633 53.76 50.54 30.57
N SER A 634 53.55 49.32 30.06
CA SER A 634 54.03 48.93 28.74
C SER A 634 53.22 49.63 27.66
N LYS A 635 53.82 50.64 27.03
CA LYS A 635 53.44 51.12 25.69
C LYS A 635 54.14 50.27 24.61
N PRO A 636 53.61 50.26 23.38
CA PRO A 636 54.01 49.34 22.33
C PRO A 636 55.40 49.65 21.76
N GLN A 637 56.08 48.59 21.33
CA GLN A 637 57.29 48.66 20.51
C GLN A 637 56.97 49.25 19.13
N GLY A 638 57.85 50.12 18.67
CA GLY A 638 58.00 50.52 17.28
C GLY A 638 59.21 51.44 17.19
N GLU A 639 60.37 50.85 16.89
CA GLU A 639 61.71 51.49 16.79
C GLU A 639 62.37 51.99 18.09
#